data_AF-A0A263NNY0-F1
#
_entry.id   AF-A0A263NNY0-F1
#
_cell.length_a   1.000
_cell.length_b   1.000
_cell.length_c   1.000
_cell.angle_alpha   90.00
_cell.angle_beta   90.00
_cell.angle_gamma   90.00
#
_symmetry.space_group_name_H-M   'P 1'
#
loop_
_entity.id
_entity.type
_entity.pdbx_description
1 polymer ?
#
loop_
_entity_poly.entity_id
_entity_poly.type
_entity_poly.pdbx_seq_one_letter_code
_entity_poly.pdbx_strand_id
1 'polypeptide(L)'
;MSLINAVERACTRLASAGWRDLLLRHGLDITSTTLREELAKPLQINRTQPGFEDFSAAGTRGIEPGRPADSLLFHAFASPNVITGTTGETLTAFPTPTEIEHLLNYVYGANPPSLEALQQLAGDAQLAIAVFAYEYRPHAETVHGRQADLCFSRTGIARVGTAPALYNPQQRGFLPFVEGQLTQMRVIPARYGAFIAARQTGQPLRFGPMNAQPVDEDLEFWVPLHKVFNGDECLAGIDLTVQLQNHQINEKIGQIHRRFRNTGWQEPDILNAPFVITEGLCHWANVDEFAPGLLVPDAKEALVELAYYQDRPLSFMMPPNTGSLVHGRHHLRDDGSIEDLNERQDVDSIVKAGGYRALHYQDAMADGWVRAHCPALELASIAAYSIIGAPDFFPLCGQRELKQWSSAPEVFPCPTPPCPEVWHTRVNPLSDVRFFINQSLAGGYFSPEDRGVTAIVSHLQSSTAPGPTLPVQRAQRQSWLPDFASGVFGPGWEVGRGLVDAPFTNMLCGYQLASPFTEDARICAALGSYWPGVAPDSTRTFEPRSVSATVIPLTDDEIGLRGSPAWDGRAGPSLIEWEGRTRVQYRAYEYSDYTQAALDGQLSLAITGQTSTEQYHQRVLGMRRAYQAVGAGSDKEQRKRWPLLSFYQVQLPDEAFQVAQQEAGLRLEGEVHYYRLYKHGAITTPAHDFTLRHVEIEQDIELYMSQDAVLIRQDSATWRPHDESR
;
A
#
# COMPACT_ATOMS: atom_id res chain seq x y z
N MET A 1 14.90 -33.36 5.08
CA MET A 1 13.88 -33.69 6.10
C MET A 1 12.56 -33.85 5.35
N SER A 2 11.76 -34.88 5.64
CA SER A 2 10.49 -35.04 4.93
C SER A 2 9.51 -33.90 5.25
N LEU A 3 8.59 -33.61 4.32
CA LEU A 3 7.59 -32.56 4.48
C LEU A 3 6.72 -32.78 5.72
N ILE A 4 6.29 -34.03 5.96
CA ILE A 4 5.45 -34.35 7.13
C ILE A 4 6.17 -34.07 8.45
N ASN A 5 7.47 -34.34 8.56
CA ASN A 5 8.22 -34.08 9.80
C ASN A 5 8.31 -32.57 10.10
N ALA A 6 8.34 -31.72 9.07
CA ALA A 6 8.29 -30.28 9.26
C ALA A 6 6.91 -29.84 9.80
N VAL A 7 5.82 -30.41 9.28
CA VAL A 7 4.45 -30.17 9.75
C VAL A 7 4.26 -30.66 11.19
N GLU A 8 4.76 -31.85 11.53
CA GLU A 8 4.70 -32.41 12.90
C GLU A 8 5.38 -31.50 13.92
N ARG A 9 6.54 -30.92 13.59
CA ARG A 9 7.25 -29.98 14.47
C ARG A 9 6.43 -28.72 14.71
N ALA A 10 5.83 -28.14 13.67
CA ALA A 10 4.97 -26.96 13.79
C ALA A 10 3.73 -27.26 14.66
N CYS A 11 3.07 -28.39 14.39
CA CYS A 11 1.90 -28.84 15.15
C CYS A 11 2.23 -29.07 16.63
N THR A 12 3.33 -29.75 16.92
CA THR A 12 3.80 -30.02 18.29
C THR A 12 4.08 -28.73 19.05
N ARG A 13 4.77 -27.77 18.42
CA ARG A 13 5.09 -26.47 19.04
C ARG A 13 3.83 -25.66 19.35
N LEU A 14 2.85 -25.67 18.46
CA LEU A 14 1.64 -24.86 18.58
C LEU A 14 0.53 -25.54 19.41
N ALA A 15 0.58 -26.85 19.60
CA ALA A 15 -0.46 -27.61 20.31
C ALA A 15 -0.81 -27.03 21.69
N SER A 16 0.20 -26.73 22.52
CA SER A 16 0.02 -26.18 23.86
C SER A 16 -0.38 -24.71 23.89
N ALA A 17 -0.35 -24.01 22.74
CA ALA A 17 -0.74 -22.61 22.63
C ALA A 17 -2.23 -22.41 22.32
N GLY A 18 -3.04 -23.47 22.48
CA GLY A 18 -4.49 -23.48 22.25
C GLY A 18 -4.92 -24.05 20.89
N TRP A 19 -3.97 -24.26 19.95
CA TRP A 19 -4.28 -24.74 18.60
C TRP A 19 -4.83 -26.16 18.56
N ARG A 20 -4.36 -27.04 19.45
CA ARG A 20 -4.86 -28.42 19.51
C ARG A 20 -6.34 -28.42 19.92
N ASP A 21 -6.66 -27.72 21.00
CA ASP A 21 -8.03 -27.66 21.52
C ASP A 21 -8.98 -27.02 20.51
N LEU A 22 -8.52 -25.99 19.80
CA LEU A 22 -9.25 -25.37 18.70
C LEU A 22 -9.53 -26.37 17.57
N LEU A 23 -8.51 -27.05 17.05
CA LEU A 23 -8.64 -27.97 15.92
C LEU A 23 -9.40 -29.26 16.26
N LEU A 24 -9.37 -29.70 17.52
CA LEU A 24 -10.19 -30.81 18.02
C LEU A 24 -11.70 -30.52 17.89
N ARG A 25 -12.13 -29.25 17.92
CA ARG A 25 -13.54 -28.88 17.65
C ARG A 25 -13.99 -29.20 16.23
N HIS A 26 -13.04 -29.33 15.31
CA HIS A 26 -13.28 -29.73 13.93
C HIS A 26 -12.96 -31.22 13.71
N GLY A 27 -12.59 -31.95 14.77
CA GLY A 27 -12.25 -33.38 14.73
C GLY A 27 -10.80 -33.69 14.37
N LEU A 28 -9.89 -32.70 14.36
CA LEU A 28 -8.49 -32.86 14.00
C LEU A 28 -7.57 -32.80 15.23
N ASP A 29 -6.89 -33.90 15.55
CA ASP A 29 -5.84 -33.94 16.59
C ASP A 29 -4.45 -33.76 15.96
N ILE A 30 -3.96 -32.52 15.97
CA ILE A 30 -2.62 -32.19 15.43
C ILE A 30 -1.45 -32.81 16.21
N THR A 31 -1.70 -33.48 17.33
CA THR A 31 -0.68 -34.21 18.12
C THR A 31 -0.73 -35.73 17.92
N SER A 32 -1.55 -36.22 16.97
CA SER A 32 -1.63 -37.64 16.66
C SER A 32 -0.26 -38.23 16.30
N THR A 33 0.03 -39.42 16.83
CA THR A 33 1.24 -40.19 16.47
C THR A 33 1.21 -40.70 15.03
N THR A 34 0.04 -40.67 14.37
CA THR A 34 -0.13 -40.97 12.95
C THR A 34 -0.63 -39.74 12.20
N LEU A 35 0.07 -38.60 12.34
CA LEU A 35 -0.38 -37.31 11.83
C LEU A 35 -0.76 -37.34 10.34
N ARG A 36 -0.04 -38.09 9.50
CA ARG A 36 -0.38 -38.23 8.06
C ARG A 36 -1.79 -38.79 7.84
N GLU A 37 -2.17 -39.84 8.57
CA GLU A 37 -3.50 -40.46 8.48
C GLU A 37 -4.56 -39.53 9.06
N GLU A 38 -4.23 -38.89 10.17
CA GLU A 38 -5.07 -37.92 10.86
C GLU A 38 -5.40 -36.70 9.98
N LEU A 39 -4.43 -36.19 9.21
CA LEU A 39 -4.63 -35.09 8.28
C LEU A 39 -5.45 -35.50 7.05
N ALA A 40 -5.39 -36.78 6.64
CA ALA A 40 -6.08 -37.29 5.47
C ALA A 40 -7.54 -37.71 5.75
N LYS A 41 -7.94 -37.90 7.01
CA LYS A 41 -9.27 -38.41 7.34
C LYS A 41 -10.37 -37.36 7.08
N PRO A 42 -11.61 -37.80 6.78
CA PRO A 42 -12.77 -36.90 6.73
C PRO A 42 -13.07 -36.27 8.09
N LEU A 43 -13.40 -34.98 8.09
CA LEU A 43 -13.68 -34.14 9.25
C LEU A 43 -15.06 -33.49 9.16
N GLN A 44 -15.66 -33.20 10.31
CA GLN A 44 -16.86 -32.38 10.44
C GLN A 44 -16.45 -30.98 10.90
N ILE A 45 -16.31 -30.06 9.95
CA ILE A 45 -15.71 -28.76 10.19
C ILE A 45 -16.78 -27.73 10.56
N ASN A 46 -16.68 -27.20 11.79
CA ASN A 46 -17.56 -26.14 12.26
C ASN A 46 -17.16 -24.76 11.68
N ARG A 47 -17.88 -24.30 10.65
CA ARG A 47 -17.66 -22.98 10.02
C ARG A 47 -18.35 -21.81 10.74
N THR A 48 -18.92 -22.03 11.92
CA THR A 48 -19.42 -20.94 12.77
C THR A 48 -18.41 -20.55 13.86
N GLN A 49 -17.31 -21.30 13.98
CA GLN A 49 -16.22 -20.96 14.88
C GLN A 49 -15.49 -19.72 14.33
N PRO A 50 -15.23 -18.70 15.17
CA PRO A 50 -14.47 -17.52 14.76
C PRO A 50 -13.13 -17.84 14.10
N GLY A 51 -12.88 -17.22 12.96
CA GLY A 51 -11.72 -17.42 12.11
C GLY A 51 -11.90 -18.48 11.03
N PHE A 52 -12.98 -19.27 11.04
CA PHE A 52 -13.26 -20.36 10.08
C PHE A 52 -14.52 -20.12 9.24
N GLU A 53 -15.13 -18.94 9.34
CA GLU A 53 -16.38 -18.60 8.66
C GLU A 53 -16.24 -18.60 7.13
N ASP A 54 -15.06 -18.27 6.63
CA ASP A 54 -14.73 -18.28 5.21
C ASP A 54 -13.81 -19.44 4.80
N PHE A 55 -13.62 -20.44 5.66
CA PHE A 55 -12.99 -21.69 5.25
C PHE A 55 -13.81 -22.40 4.17
N SER A 56 -13.15 -22.95 3.14
CA SER A 56 -13.81 -23.50 1.97
C SER A 56 -14.96 -24.44 2.32
N ALA A 57 -16.10 -24.28 1.66
CA ALA A 57 -17.25 -25.19 1.82
C ALA A 57 -16.95 -26.63 1.33
N ALA A 58 -16.00 -26.79 0.40
CA ALA A 58 -15.59 -28.10 -0.11
C ALA A 58 -14.57 -28.81 0.80
N GLY A 59 -13.88 -28.05 1.66
CA GLY A 59 -12.88 -28.58 2.58
C GLY A 59 -13.50 -29.55 3.60
N THR A 60 -13.00 -30.78 3.64
CA THR A 60 -13.49 -31.83 4.56
C THR A 60 -12.36 -32.64 5.20
N ARG A 61 -11.12 -32.17 5.12
CA ARG A 61 -9.94 -32.87 5.64
C ARG A 61 -8.98 -31.90 6.32
N GLY A 62 -8.04 -32.44 7.11
CA GLY A 62 -6.92 -31.67 7.65
C GLY A 62 -6.04 -31.10 6.53
N ILE A 63 -5.73 -31.95 5.53
CA ILE A 63 -5.03 -31.61 4.30
C ILE A 63 -5.77 -32.24 3.11
N GLU A 64 -6.15 -31.39 2.16
CA GLU A 64 -6.65 -31.79 0.84
C GLU A 64 -5.50 -31.61 -0.16
N PRO A 65 -4.92 -32.69 -0.72
CA PRO A 65 -3.74 -32.60 -1.57
C PRO A 65 -3.90 -31.64 -2.75
N GLY A 66 -2.93 -30.75 -2.93
CA GLY A 66 -2.93 -29.74 -3.99
C GLY A 66 -4.00 -28.65 -3.87
N ARG A 67 -4.79 -28.63 -2.77
CA ARG A 67 -5.90 -27.68 -2.58
C ARG A 67 -5.76 -26.93 -1.26
N PRO A 68 -4.98 -25.84 -1.22
CA PRO A 68 -4.73 -25.07 0.00
C PRO A 68 -6.00 -24.53 0.67
N ALA A 69 -6.95 -23.96 -0.09
CA ALA A 69 -8.19 -23.44 0.48
C ALA A 69 -9.11 -24.51 1.09
N ASP A 70 -8.99 -25.76 0.65
CA ASP A 70 -9.78 -26.90 1.13
C ASP A 70 -9.09 -27.64 2.29
N SER A 71 -7.88 -27.21 2.67
CA SER A 71 -7.05 -27.82 3.70
C SER A 71 -7.23 -27.09 5.04
N LEU A 72 -7.92 -27.71 6.00
CA LEU A 72 -8.25 -27.10 7.29
C LEU A 72 -7.01 -26.60 8.04
N LEU A 73 -5.95 -27.41 8.13
CA LEU A 73 -4.75 -27.04 8.88
C LEU A 73 -4.03 -25.85 8.22
N PHE A 74 -4.00 -25.82 6.88
CA PHE A 74 -3.40 -24.70 6.15
C PHE A 74 -4.18 -23.42 6.37
N HIS A 75 -5.52 -23.46 6.25
CA HIS A 75 -6.36 -22.30 6.56
C HIS A 75 -6.14 -21.80 7.99
N ALA A 76 -6.16 -22.72 8.97
CA ALA A 76 -5.93 -22.37 10.37
C ALA A 76 -4.59 -21.64 10.57
N PHE A 77 -3.53 -22.11 9.91
CA PHE A 77 -2.21 -21.53 10.07
C PHE A 77 -1.99 -20.26 9.25
N ALA A 78 -2.57 -20.15 8.06
CA ALA A 78 -2.32 -19.06 7.12
C ALA A 78 -3.30 -17.88 7.26
N SER A 79 -4.52 -18.12 7.75
CA SER A 79 -5.54 -17.09 7.90
C SER A 79 -5.14 -16.09 9.00
N PRO A 80 -5.17 -14.77 8.71
CA PRO A 80 -4.94 -13.75 9.74
C PRO A 80 -6.12 -13.62 10.72
N ASN A 81 -7.26 -14.25 10.43
CA ASN A 81 -8.47 -14.16 11.25
C ASN A 81 -8.58 -15.28 12.30
N VAL A 82 -7.72 -16.30 12.22
CA VAL A 82 -7.66 -17.38 13.22
C VAL A 82 -6.74 -16.93 14.36
N ILE A 83 -7.32 -16.18 15.29
CA ILE A 83 -6.61 -15.58 16.44
C ILE A 83 -7.14 -15.99 17.80
N THR A 84 -8.36 -16.52 17.87
CA THR A 84 -9.01 -16.94 19.12
C THR A 84 -9.09 -18.46 19.23
N GLY A 85 -8.93 -18.96 20.45
CA GLY A 85 -9.16 -20.35 20.81
C GLY A 85 -10.64 -20.67 21.05
N THR A 86 -10.88 -21.67 21.90
CA THR A 86 -12.17 -22.35 22.00
C THR A 86 -13.22 -21.58 22.81
N THR A 87 -12.79 -20.73 23.73
CA THR A 87 -13.65 -19.93 24.62
C THR A 87 -13.60 -18.44 24.29
N GLY A 88 -12.99 -18.07 23.15
CA GLY A 88 -12.81 -16.69 22.70
C GLY A 88 -11.53 -16.01 23.20
N GLU A 89 -10.70 -16.73 23.96
CA GLU A 89 -9.37 -16.30 24.38
C GLU A 89 -8.42 -16.16 23.19
N THR A 90 -7.50 -15.20 23.22
CA THR A 90 -6.46 -15.10 22.17
C THR A 90 -5.46 -16.26 22.28
N LEU A 91 -5.10 -16.84 21.14
CA LEU A 91 -4.05 -17.86 21.05
C LEU A 91 -2.70 -17.26 21.49
N THR A 92 -1.90 -18.04 22.20
CA THR A 92 -0.69 -17.52 22.89
C THR A 92 0.58 -17.60 22.04
N ALA A 93 0.56 -18.33 20.93
CA ALA A 93 1.62 -18.40 19.95
C ALA A 93 1.04 -18.66 18.57
N PHE A 94 1.75 -18.24 17.53
CA PHE A 94 1.30 -18.32 16.14
C PHE A 94 2.35 -19.00 15.24
N PRO A 95 1.94 -19.52 14.07
CA PRO A 95 2.85 -19.99 13.03
C PRO A 95 3.85 -18.93 12.59
N THR A 96 5.09 -19.35 12.37
CA THR A 96 6.15 -18.58 11.72
C THR A 96 5.99 -18.64 10.19
N PRO A 97 6.64 -17.73 9.43
CA PRO A 97 6.58 -17.76 7.97
C PRO A 97 7.11 -19.09 7.41
N THR A 98 8.21 -19.61 7.96
CA THR A 98 8.78 -20.90 7.58
C THR A 98 7.81 -22.07 7.79
N GLU A 99 7.06 -22.10 8.90
CA GLU A 99 6.10 -23.18 9.16
C GLU A 99 4.89 -23.13 8.23
N ILE A 100 4.39 -21.93 7.90
CA ILE A 100 3.31 -21.76 6.92
C ILE A 100 3.76 -22.27 5.55
N GLU A 101 5.00 -21.98 5.17
CA GLU A 101 5.57 -22.42 3.90
C GLU A 101 5.83 -23.93 3.83
N HIS A 102 6.35 -24.52 4.91
CA HIS A 102 6.48 -25.97 5.00
C HIS A 102 5.13 -26.67 4.92
N LEU A 103 4.12 -26.12 5.59
CA LEU A 103 2.75 -26.64 5.51
C LEU A 103 2.18 -26.51 4.10
N LEU A 104 2.41 -25.38 3.42
CA LEU A 104 1.99 -25.18 2.03
C LEU A 104 2.68 -26.18 1.10
N ASN A 105 3.99 -26.39 1.26
CA ASN A 105 4.72 -27.40 0.49
C ASN A 105 4.15 -28.80 0.75
N TYR A 106 3.79 -29.13 2.00
CA TYR A 106 3.11 -30.39 2.31
C TYR A 106 1.72 -30.50 1.67
N VAL A 107 0.93 -29.42 1.61
CA VAL A 107 -0.36 -29.45 0.88
C VAL A 107 -0.16 -29.90 -0.56
N TYR A 108 0.81 -29.31 -1.27
CA TYR A 108 1.11 -29.69 -2.65
C TYR A 108 1.80 -31.07 -2.75
N GLY A 109 2.65 -31.42 -1.80
CA GLY A 109 3.44 -32.67 -1.79
C GLY A 109 2.76 -33.87 -1.13
N ALA A 110 1.57 -33.72 -0.53
CA ALA A 110 0.89 -34.83 0.16
C ALA A 110 0.50 -35.97 -0.80
N ASN A 111 0.18 -35.61 -2.04
CA ASN A 111 -0.02 -36.52 -3.16
C ASN A 111 0.59 -35.87 -4.42
N PRO A 112 1.91 -35.96 -4.62
CA PRO A 112 2.60 -35.17 -5.62
C PRO A 112 2.16 -35.62 -7.03
N PRO A 113 1.71 -34.70 -7.90
CA PRO A 113 1.32 -35.05 -9.26
C PRO A 113 2.54 -35.35 -10.13
N SER A 114 2.33 -36.07 -11.24
CA SER A 114 3.31 -36.11 -12.33
C SER A 114 3.15 -34.90 -13.25
N LEU A 115 4.17 -34.62 -14.07
CA LEU A 115 4.09 -33.54 -15.06
C LEU A 115 2.99 -33.82 -16.10
N GLU A 116 2.79 -35.08 -16.48
CA GLU A 116 1.73 -35.50 -17.40
C GLU A 116 0.34 -35.24 -16.81
N ALA A 117 0.15 -35.48 -15.50
CA ALA A 117 -1.12 -35.20 -14.83
C ALA A 117 -1.42 -33.69 -14.82
N LEU A 118 -0.40 -32.85 -14.62
CA LEU A 118 -0.55 -31.39 -14.72
C LEU A 118 -0.85 -30.93 -16.15
N GLN A 119 -0.25 -31.56 -17.16
CA GLN A 119 -0.57 -31.28 -18.57
C GLN A 119 -2.01 -31.69 -18.90
N GLN A 120 -2.49 -32.82 -18.39
CA GLN A 120 -3.89 -33.24 -18.55
C GLN A 120 -4.86 -32.24 -17.92
N LEU A 121 -4.52 -31.70 -16.74
CA LEU A 121 -5.32 -30.66 -16.08
C LEU A 121 -5.34 -29.35 -16.88
N ALA A 122 -4.21 -29.00 -17.50
CA ALA A 122 -4.07 -27.81 -18.35
C ALA A 122 -4.78 -27.96 -19.71
N GLY A 123 -5.04 -29.20 -20.16
CA GLY A 123 -5.55 -29.48 -21.51
C GLY A 123 -4.53 -29.05 -22.57
N ASP A 124 -4.99 -28.28 -23.56
CA ASP A 124 -4.13 -27.75 -24.64
C ASP A 124 -3.32 -26.51 -24.22
N ALA A 125 -3.52 -26.01 -22.99
CA ALA A 125 -2.79 -24.85 -22.51
C ALA A 125 -1.29 -25.16 -22.32
N GLN A 126 -0.45 -24.19 -22.68
CA GLN A 126 0.99 -24.28 -22.48
C GLN A 126 1.32 -24.25 -20.99
N LEU A 127 2.16 -25.19 -20.54
CA LEU A 127 2.75 -25.18 -19.20
C LEU A 127 4.07 -24.41 -19.16
N ALA A 128 4.31 -23.75 -18.04
CA ALA A 128 5.57 -23.11 -17.70
C ALA A 128 5.80 -23.09 -16.19
N ILE A 129 7.04 -22.82 -15.77
CA ILE A 129 7.34 -22.39 -14.40
C ILE A 129 7.14 -20.88 -14.35
N ALA A 130 6.06 -20.42 -13.74
CA ALA A 130 5.81 -19.01 -13.53
C ALA A 130 6.08 -18.62 -12.07
N VAL A 131 6.76 -17.50 -11.88
CA VAL A 131 6.89 -16.89 -10.56
C VAL A 131 5.66 -16.04 -10.28
N PHE A 132 5.11 -16.16 -9.08
CA PHE A 132 4.05 -15.30 -8.58
C PHE A 132 4.45 -14.70 -7.24
N ALA A 133 4.10 -13.44 -7.03
CA ALA A 133 3.83 -12.96 -5.70
C ALA A 133 2.49 -13.56 -5.24
N TYR A 134 2.42 -14.07 -4.01
CA TYR A 134 1.21 -14.74 -3.53
C TYR A 134 0.93 -14.47 -2.06
N GLU A 135 -0.34 -14.57 -1.70
CA GLU A 135 -0.81 -14.33 -0.34
C GLU A 135 -2.10 -15.10 -0.06
N TYR A 136 -2.21 -15.71 1.13
CA TYR A 136 -3.47 -16.32 1.60
C TYR A 136 -4.34 -15.25 2.26
N ARG A 137 -5.55 -15.08 1.75
CA ARG A 137 -6.41 -13.92 2.06
C ARG A 137 -7.81 -14.33 2.48
N PRO A 138 -8.46 -13.55 3.38
CA PRO A 138 -9.89 -13.69 3.67
C PRO A 138 -10.75 -13.51 2.41
N HIS A 139 -11.97 -14.07 2.41
CA HIS A 139 -12.79 -14.11 1.20
C HIS A 139 -13.09 -12.74 0.58
N ALA A 140 -13.27 -11.69 1.38
CA ALA A 140 -13.54 -10.34 0.88
C ALA A 140 -12.40 -9.79 0.01
N GLU A 141 -11.20 -10.34 0.18
CA GLU A 141 -9.98 -9.94 -0.50
C GLU A 141 -9.58 -10.92 -1.60
N THR A 142 -10.27 -12.06 -1.76
CA THR A 142 -9.97 -13.02 -2.84
C THR A 142 -10.57 -12.61 -4.18
N VAL A 143 -10.08 -13.24 -5.25
CA VAL A 143 -10.50 -12.97 -6.63
C VAL A 143 -11.99 -13.24 -6.85
N HIS A 144 -12.48 -14.35 -6.30
CA HIS A 144 -13.85 -14.80 -6.47
C HIS A 144 -14.80 -14.32 -5.37
N GLY A 145 -14.29 -13.84 -4.23
CA GLY A 145 -15.12 -13.31 -3.13
C GLY A 145 -15.82 -14.37 -2.27
N ARG A 146 -15.42 -15.65 -2.35
CA ARG A 146 -16.23 -16.80 -1.87
C ARG A 146 -15.69 -17.58 -0.69
N GLN A 147 -14.39 -17.59 -0.47
CA GLN A 147 -13.73 -18.30 0.61
C GLN A 147 -12.34 -17.71 0.76
N ALA A 148 -11.69 -17.96 1.88
CA ALA A 148 -10.28 -17.68 2.02
C ALA A 148 -9.47 -18.58 1.06
N ASP A 149 -8.59 -17.98 0.27
CA ASP A 149 -7.80 -18.67 -0.75
C ASP A 149 -6.48 -17.93 -1.00
N LEU A 150 -5.55 -18.62 -1.66
CA LEU A 150 -4.36 -18.01 -2.22
C LEU A 150 -4.72 -17.14 -3.43
N CYS A 151 -4.23 -15.90 -3.40
CA CYS A 151 -4.25 -14.97 -4.50
C CYS A 151 -2.85 -14.82 -5.07
N PHE A 152 -2.76 -14.69 -6.39
CA PHE A 152 -1.50 -14.70 -7.12
C PHE A 152 -1.43 -13.52 -8.07
N SER A 153 -0.28 -12.87 -8.15
CA SER A 153 0.02 -11.91 -9.19
C SER A 153 1.42 -12.16 -9.72
N ARG A 154 1.64 -11.87 -11.01
CA ARG A 154 3.00 -11.80 -11.53
C ARG A 154 3.65 -10.45 -11.21
N THR A 155 3.06 -9.64 -10.33
CA THR A 155 3.69 -8.46 -9.73
C THR A 155 3.69 -8.58 -8.21
N GLY A 156 4.85 -8.35 -7.60
CA GLY A 156 4.96 -8.17 -6.14
C GLY A 156 5.52 -6.79 -5.80
N ILE A 157 5.12 -6.26 -4.65
CA ILE A 157 5.44 -4.90 -4.22
C ILE A 157 6.06 -4.96 -2.83
N ALA A 158 7.34 -4.61 -2.76
CA ALA A 158 8.06 -4.34 -1.53
C ALA A 158 8.13 -2.83 -1.28
N ARG A 159 8.49 -2.39 -0.06
CA ARG A 159 8.54 -0.98 0.33
C ARG A 159 9.86 -0.64 1.01
N VAL A 160 10.45 0.50 0.62
CA VAL A 160 11.64 1.04 1.29
C VAL A 160 11.32 1.49 2.72
N GLY A 161 12.35 1.62 3.54
CA GLY A 161 12.24 2.03 4.94
C GLY A 161 13.62 2.25 5.56
N THR A 162 13.62 2.74 6.79
CA THR A 162 14.83 3.08 7.56
C THR A 162 15.18 2.06 8.64
N ALA A 163 14.38 1.01 8.79
CA ALA A 163 14.60 -0.06 9.74
C ALA A 163 14.37 -1.45 9.12
N PRO A 164 14.97 -2.53 9.68
CA PRO A 164 14.75 -3.89 9.21
C PRO A 164 13.28 -4.34 9.32
N ALA A 165 12.87 -5.25 8.43
CA ALA A 165 11.55 -5.86 8.44
C ALA A 165 11.26 -6.57 9.77
N LEU A 166 10.01 -6.51 10.22
CA LEU A 166 9.53 -7.24 11.39
C LEU A 166 8.26 -8.00 11.05
N TYR A 167 8.32 -9.33 11.14
CA TYR A 167 7.15 -10.18 10.99
C TYR A 167 6.30 -10.15 12.27
N ASN A 168 4.99 -9.92 12.12
CA ASN A 168 3.99 -10.11 13.16
C ASN A 168 3.29 -11.45 12.94
N PRO A 169 3.56 -12.46 13.79
CA PRO A 169 2.94 -13.77 13.67
C PRO A 169 1.43 -13.74 13.77
N GLN A 170 0.82 -12.93 14.65
CA GLN A 170 -0.63 -12.89 14.82
C GLN A 170 -1.34 -12.42 13.55
N GLN A 171 -0.87 -11.34 12.91
CA GLN A 171 -1.43 -10.78 11.68
C GLN A 171 -0.99 -11.53 10.41
N ARG A 172 -0.03 -12.44 10.52
CA ARG A 172 0.60 -13.14 9.37
C ARG A 172 1.14 -12.16 8.32
N GLY A 173 1.72 -11.05 8.78
CA GLY A 173 2.19 -9.94 7.93
C GLY A 173 3.41 -9.24 8.51
N PHE A 174 3.94 -8.26 7.78
CA PHE A 174 5.03 -7.42 8.27
C PHE A 174 4.49 -6.09 8.77
N LEU A 175 5.07 -5.59 9.86
CA LEU A 175 4.70 -4.30 10.43
C LEU A 175 5.56 -3.18 9.83
N PRO A 176 4.98 -2.02 9.49
CA PRO A 176 5.73 -0.85 9.04
C PRO A 176 6.30 -0.03 10.21
N PHE A 177 5.87 -0.26 11.44
CA PHE A 177 6.19 0.56 12.60
C PHE A 177 7.47 0.13 13.31
N VAL A 178 8.20 1.10 13.86
CA VAL A 178 9.32 0.85 14.79
C VAL A 178 8.93 1.31 16.18
N GLU A 179 8.92 0.37 17.12
CA GLU A 179 8.48 0.60 18.48
C GLU A 179 9.33 1.69 19.17
N GLY A 180 8.66 2.75 19.66
CA GLY A 180 9.31 3.87 20.34
C GLY A 180 10.10 4.83 19.43
N GLN A 181 10.14 4.62 18.12
CA GLN A 181 10.86 5.46 17.17
C GLN A 181 9.92 6.01 16.10
N LEU A 182 9.33 7.17 16.39
CA LEU A 182 8.18 7.69 15.64
C LEU A 182 8.52 8.13 14.20
N THR A 183 9.78 8.42 13.89
CA THR A 183 10.22 8.81 12.54
C THR A 183 10.96 7.70 11.79
N GLN A 184 11.08 6.51 12.40
CA GLN A 184 11.58 5.33 11.70
C GLN A 184 10.42 4.49 11.18
N MET A 185 10.67 3.83 10.05
CA MET A 185 9.72 2.93 9.41
C MET A 185 10.44 1.71 8.86
N ARG A 186 9.83 0.55 8.99
CA ARG A 186 10.42 -0.72 8.57
C ARG A 186 10.28 -0.90 7.06
N VAL A 187 11.27 -1.53 6.45
CA VAL A 187 11.11 -2.09 5.10
C VAL A 187 10.01 -3.16 5.11
N ILE A 188 9.25 -3.23 4.02
CA ILE A 188 8.18 -4.23 3.86
C ILE A 188 8.57 -5.16 2.70
N PRO A 189 8.72 -6.46 2.95
CA PRO A 189 9.14 -7.41 1.92
C PRO A 189 7.97 -7.88 1.04
N ALA A 190 8.31 -8.54 -0.07
CA ALA A 190 7.35 -9.22 -0.95
C ALA A 190 7.70 -10.71 -1.05
N ARG A 191 6.68 -11.58 -0.91
CA ARG A 191 6.84 -13.03 -1.03
C ARG A 191 6.58 -13.50 -2.45
N TYR A 192 7.53 -14.24 -3.01
CA TYR A 192 7.47 -14.87 -4.32
C TYR A 192 7.62 -16.39 -4.22
N GLY A 193 7.01 -17.11 -5.16
CA GLY A 193 7.13 -18.56 -5.29
C GLY A 193 7.05 -19.01 -6.74
N ALA A 194 7.66 -20.16 -7.02
CA ALA A 194 7.58 -20.80 -8.32
C ALA A 194 6.39 -21.75 -8.39
N PHE A 195 5.65 -21.71 -9.49
CA PHE A 195 4.50 -22.58 -9.73
C PHE A 195 4.56 -23.13 -11.15
N ILE A 196 4.21 -24.40 -11.34
CA ILE A 196 3.79 -24.88 -12.65
C ILE A 196 2.43 -24.23 -12.91
N ALA A 197 2.34 -23.49 -14.01
CA ALA A 197 1.17 -22.71 -14.38
C ALA A 197 0.79 -22.98 -15.84
N ALA A 198 -0.50 -22.86 -16.12
CA ALA A 198 -1.05 -22.97 -17.47
C ALA A 198 -1.40 -21.58 -18.02
N ARG A 199 -1.05 -21.32 -19.28
CA ARG A 199 -1.44 -20.09 -19.98
C ARG A 199 -2.87 -20.20 -20.49
N GLN A 200 -3.76 -19.34 -20.00
CA GLN A 200 -5.19 -19.37 -20.34
C GLN A 200 -5.72 -17.98 -20.59
N THR A 201 -6.67 -17.88 -21.53
CA THR A 201 -7.47 -16.66 -21.72
C THR A 201 -8.31 -16.35 -20.49
N GLY A 202 -8.50 -15.06 -20.18
CA GLY A 202 -9.23 -14.59 -19.01
C GLY A 202 -10.61 -15.24 -18.85
N GLN A 203 -10.85 -15.82 -17.67
CA GLN A 203 -12.12 -16.49 -17.32
C GLN A 203 -12.57 -16.01 -15.94
N PRO A 204 -13.31 -14.87 -15.88
CA PRO A 204 -13.65 -14.20 -14.61
C PRO A 204 -14.33 -15.10 -13.58
N LEU A 205 -15.15 -16.04 -14.04
CA LEU A 205 -15.88 -16.97 -13.17
C LEU A 205 -15.04 -18.15 -12.66
N ARG A 206 -13.88 -18.42 -13.25
CA ARG A 206 -13.04 -19.59 -12.94
C ARG A 206 -11.75 -19.25 -12.22
N PHE A 207 -11.03 -18.21 -12.62
CA PHE A 207 -9.79 -17.82 -11.95
C PHE A 207 -9.56 -16.31 -11.87
N GLY A 208 -10.47 -15.52 -12.46
CA GLY A 208 -10.32 -14.09 -12.61
C GLY A 208 -9.88 -13.67 -14.02
N PRO A 209 -9.21 -12.53 -14.17
CA PRO A 209 -8.57 -11.76 -13.09
C PRO A 209 -9.56 -11.06 -12.15
N MET A 210 -9.06 -10.66 -10.97
CA MET A 210 -9.77 -9.82 -10.01
C MET A 210 -10.20 -8.50 -10.67
N ASN A 211 -11.43 -8.05 -10.39
CA ASN A 211 -12.06 -6.90 -11.04
C ASN A 211 -11.95 -6.98 -12.58
N ALA A 212 -12.33 -8.13 -13.15
CA ALA A 212 -12.23 -8.38 -14.59
C ALA A 212 -12.83 -7.25 -15.44
N GLN A 213 -12.13 -6.94 -16.52
CA GLN A 213 -12.48 -5.92 -17.49
C GLN A 213 -12.83 -6.56 -18.84
N PRO A 214 -13.59 -5.88 -19.71
CA PRO A 214 -13.95 -6.44 -21.02
C PRO A 214 -12.74 -6.88 -21.87
N VAL A 215 -11.61 -6.19 -21.76
CA VAL A 215 -10.37 -6.56 -22.47
C VAL A 215 -9.77 -7.88 -22.00
N ASP A 216 -10.09 -8.33 -20.78
CA ASP A 216 -9.49 -9.53 -20.19
C ASP A 216 -9.96 -10.82 -20.89
N GLU A 217 -11.08 -10.79 -21.61
CA GLU A 217 -11.57 -11.91 -22.42
C GLU A 217 -10.66 -12.21 -23.62
N ASP A 218 -9.81 -11.27 -24.02
CA ASP A 218 -8.84 -11.42 -25.11
C ASP A 218 -7.39 -11.52 -24.61
N LEU A 219 -7.15 -11.36 -23.31
CA LEU A 219 -5.81 -11.43 -22.71
C LEU A 219 -5.51 -12.82 -22.16
N GLU A 220 -4.26 -13.24 -22.28
CA GLU A 220 -3.74 -14.45 -21.67
C GLU A 220 -3.18 -14.17 -20.27
N PHE A 221 -3.44 -15.10 -19.34
CA PHE A 221 -2.98 -15.07 -17.96
C PHE A 221 -2.32 -16.41 -17.62
N TRP A 222 -1.30 -16.37 -16.76
CA TRP A 222 -0.73 -17.57 -16.18
C TRP A 222 -1.53 -17.95 -14.94
N VAL A 223 -2.08 -19.16 -14.93
CA VAL A 223 -2.92 -19.67 -13.83
C VAL A 223 -2.15 -20.76 -13.09
N PRO A 224 -1.87 -20.58 -11.78
CA PRO A 224 -1.08 -21.56 -11.02
C PRO A 224 -1.85 -22.87 -10.86
N LEU A 225 -1.14 -23.99 -11.05
CA LEU A 225 -1.68 -25.34 -10.86
C LEU A 225 -1.01 -26.05 -9.68
N HIS A 226 0.31 -25.93 -9.56
CA HIS A 226 1.10 -26.64 -8.56
C HIS A 226 2.31 -25.83 -8.11
N LYS A 227 2.57 -25.75 -6.80
CA LYS A 227 3.78 -25.09 -6.28
C LYS A 227 5.01 -25.94 -6.55
N VAL A 228 6.12 -25.28 -6.90
CA VAL A 228 7.41 -25.92 -7.17
C VAL A 228 8.38 -25.60 -6.04
N PHE A 229 8.88 -26.62 -5.36
CA PHE A 229 9.80 -26.50 -4.22
C PHE A 229 10.85 -27.63 -4.24
N ASN A 230 11.89 -27.50 -3.42
CA ASN A 230 13.03 -28.43 -3.40
C ASN A 230 12.65 -29.82 -2.86
N GLY A 231 13.27 -30.87 -3.41
CA GLY A 231 13.16 -32.25 -2.95
C GLY A 231 12.34 -33.16 -3.87
N ASP A 232 12.26 -34.43 -3.46
CA ASP A 232 11.60 -35.53 -4.16
C ASP A 232 10.11 -35.72 -3.81
N GLU A 233 9.62 -34.97 -2.82
CA GLU A 233 8.20 -34.94 -2.43
C GLU A 233 7.38 -33.87 -3.19
N CYS A 234 7.98 -33.12 -4.13
CA CYS A 234 7.29 -32.06 -4.88
C CYS A 234 6.52 -32.57 -6.11
N LEU A 235 7.16 -33.41 -6.94
CA LEU A 235 6.57 -34.01 -8.15
C LEU A 235 6.91 -35.49 -8.17
N ALA A 236 5.96 -36.30 -8.64
CA ALA A 236 6.13 -37.75 -8.67
C ALA A 236 7.33 -38.14 -9.55
N GLY A 237 8.32 -38.81 -8.95
CA GLY A 237 9.47 -39.37 -9.66
C GLY A 237 10.57 -38.37 -10.04
N ILE A 238 10.54 -37.13 -9.54
CA ILE A 238 11.54 -36.11 -9.85
C ILE A 238 11.99 -35.41 -8.56
N ASP A 239 13.31 -35.41 -8.32
CA ASP A 239 13.94 -34.62 -7.26
C ASP A 239 14.29 -33.22 -7.80
N LEU A 240 13.68 -32.19 -7.21
CA LEU A 240 13.77 -30.82 -7.71
C LEU A 240 14.78 -29.99 -6.93
N THR A 241 15.54 -29.17 -7.66
CA THR A 241 16.31 -28.04 -7.10
C THR A 241 15.84 -26.76 -7.76
N VAL A 242 15.25 -25.88 -6.96
CA VAL A 242 14.61 -24.63 -7.36
C VAL A 242 15.41 -23.47 -6.80
N GLN A 243 15.77 -22.54 -7.67
CA GLN A 243 16.46 -21.31 -7.29
C GLN A 243 15.66 -20.11 -7.77
N LEU A 244 15.41 -19.16 -6.87
CA LEU A 244 14.83 -17.87 -7.21
C LEU A 244 15.96 -16.85 -7.42
N GLN A 245 15.96 -16.23 -8.58
CA GLN A 245 16.87 -15.15 -8.97
C GLN A 245 16.09 -13.85 -9.02
N ASN A 246 16.76 -12.73 -8.74
CA ASN A 246 16.16 -11.41 -8.87
C ASN A 246 17.15 -10.42 -9.47
N HIS A 247 16.61 -9.36 -10.06
CA HIS A 247 17.36 -8.18 -10.51
C HIS A 247 16.48 -6.96 -10.30
N GLN A 248 17.02 -5.93 -9.64
CA GLN A 248 16.35 -4.64 -9.43
C GLN A 248 17.23 -3.52 -9.97
N ILE A 249 16.58 -2.45 -10.45
CA ILE A 249 17.27 -1.30 -11.00
C ILE A 249 16.55 0.01 -10.60
N ASN A 250 17.33 1.01 -10.20
CA ASN A 250 16.89 2.40 -10.12
C ASN A 250 17.64 3.21 -11.18
N GLU A 251 16.90 3.88 -12.06
CA GLU A 251 17.46 4.73 -13.12
C GLU A 251 16.93 6.17 -13.07
N LYS A 252 16.28 6.60 -11.99
CA LYS A 252 15.58 7.90 -11.94
C LYS A 252 16.50 9.07 -12.32
N ILE A 253 17.71 9.10 -11.76
CA ILE A 253 18.71 10.14 -12.06
C ILE A 253 19.17 10.06 -13.52
N GLY A 254 19.60 8.89 -14.00
CA GLY A 254 20.02 8.72 -15.40
C GLY A 254 18.93 9.11 -16.40
N GLN A 255 17.66 8.83 -16.09
CA GLN A 255 16.52 9.15 -16.97
C GLN A 255 16.20 10.65 -17.03
N ILE A 256 16.50 11.43 -15.98
CA ILE A 256 16.44 12.90 -16.06
C ILE A 256 17.40 13.41 -17.14
N HIS A 257 18.63 12.88 -17.19
CA HIS A 257 19.63 13.27 -18.19
C HIS A 257 19.29 12.79 -19.61
N ARG A 258 18.61 11.66 -19.76
CA ARG A 258 18.09 11.19 -21.05
C ARG A 258 16.91 12.04 -21.53
N ARG A 259 16.03 12.45 -20.61
CA ARG A 259 14.79 13.18 -20.91
C ARG A 259 15.01 14.66 -21.19
N PHE A 260 15.94 15.30 -20.47
CA PHE A 260 16.18 16.74 -20.57
C PHE A 260 17.57 17.05 -21.14
N ARG A 261 17.61 17.95 -22.11
CA ARG A 261 18.86 18.42 -22.73
C ARG A 261 19.61 19.38 -21.82
N ASN A 262 20.93 19.48 -22.04
CA ASN A 262 21.81 20.46 -21.37
C ASN A 262 21.83 20.36 -19.84
N THR A 263 21.59 19.17 -19.29
CA THR A 263 21.61 18.91 -17.83
C THR A 263 23.02 18.73 -17.26
N GLY A 264 24.04 18.60 -18.13
CA GLY A 264 25.46 18.55 -17.77
C GLY A 264 26.09 17.15 -17.80
N TRP A 265 25.29 16.09 -17.88
CA TRP A 265 25.77 14.70 -17.92
C TRP A 265 25.22 13.96 -19.14
N GLN A 266 26.02 13.03 -19.66
CA GLN A 266 25.70 12.24 -20.86
C GLN A 266 26.37 10.87 -20.80
N GLU A 267 26.15 10.02 -21.80
CA GLU A 267 26.86 8.75 -21.89
C GLU A 267 28.37 8.97 -22.15
N PRO A 268 29.25 8.17 -21.54
CA PRO A 268 28.96 6.95 -20.80
C PRO A 268 28.64 7.15 -19.29
N ASP A 269 28.77 8.36 -18.74
CA ASP A 269 28.62 8.61 -17.29
C ASP A 269 27.25 8.16 -16.77
N ILE A 270 26.18 8.54 -17.48
CA ILE A 270 24.78 8.26 -17.07
C ILE A 270 24.38 6.77 -17.10
N LEU A 271 25.29 5.87 -17.49
CA LEU A 271 25.11 4.42 -17.48
C LEU A 271 25.68 3.76 -16.21
N ASN A 272 26.34 4.53 -15.33
CA ASN A 272 27.01 4.03 -14.14
C ASN A 272 26.38 4.61 -12.86
N ALA A 273 26.73 4.06 -11.70
CA ALA A 273 26.35 4.64 -10.42
C ALA A 273 26.89 6.09 -10.29
N PRO A 274 26.12 7.03 -9.70
CA PRO A 274 24.80 6.85 -9.08
C PRO A 274 23.61 7.05 -10.06
N PHE A 275 23.86 7.24 -11.36
CA PHE A 275 22.80 7.46 -12.35
C PHE A 275 21.95 6.21 -12.58
N VAL A 276 22.58 5.04 -12.44
CA VAL A 276 21.97 3.71 -12.47
C VAL A 276 22.45 2.93 -11.24
N ILE A 277 21.52 2.40 -10.45
CA ILE A 277 21.80 1.63 -9.24
C ILE A 277 21.22 0.23 -9.40
N THR A 278 22.04 -0.80 -9.23
CA THR A 278 21.63 -2.22 -9.25
C THR A 278 22.07 -3.00 -8.01
N GLU A 279 22.82 -2.36 -7.12
CA GLU A 279 23.35 -2.95 -5.89
C GLU A 279 22.76 -2.24 -4.66
N GLY A 280 22.70 -2.95 -3.53
CA GLY A 280 22.23 -2.38 -2.26
C GLY A 280 20.76 -1.97 -2.28
N LEU A 281 19.93 -2.54 -3.16
CA LEU A 281 18.49 -2.26 -3.24
C LEU A 281 17.68 -3.28 -2.44
N CYS A 282 18.07 -4.56 -2.48
CA CYS A 282 17.38 -5.64 -1.80
C CYS A 282 18.23 -6.91 -1.71
N HIS A 283 17.78 -7.85 -0.88
CA HIS A 283 18.33 -9.20 -0.75
C HIS A 283 17.23 -10.24 -0.52
N TRP A 284 17.57 -11.52 -0.67
CA TRP A 284 16.71 -12.61 -0.20
C TRP A 284 16.84 -12.76 1.32
N ALA A 285 15.71 -12.89 2.01
CA ALA A 285 15.69 -13.12 3.46
C ALA A 285 16.40 -14.43 3.87
N ASN A 286 16.72 -14.54 5.16
CA ASN A 286 17.22 -15.79 5.72
C ASN A 286 16.19 -16.92 5.54
N VAL A 287 16.59 -17.98 4.84
CA VAL A 287 15.72 -19.10 4.49
C VAL A 287 15.27 -19.94 5.69
N ASP A 288 16.04 -19.97 6.79
CA ASP A 288 15.66 -20.70 7.98
C ASP A 288 14.53 -20.00 8.74
N GLU A 289 14.53 -18.67 8.71
CA GLU A 289 13.55 -17.82 9.40
C GLU A 289 12.28 -17.57 8.57
N PHE A 290 12.44 -17.43 7.25
CA PHE A 290 11.35 -16.99 6.36
C PHE A 290 10.96 -17.97 5.25
N ALA A 291 11.64 -19.12 5.13
CA ALA A 291 11.66 -19.96 3.93
C ALA A 291 12.15 -19.21 2.67
N PRO A 292 12.51 -19.92 1.58
CA PRO A 292 12.90 -19.27 0.33
C PRO A 292 11.81 -18.36 -0.25
N GLY A 293 12.23 -17.31 -0.96
CA GLY A 293 11.35 -16.48 -1.79
C GLY A 293 10.83 -15.19 -1.14
N LEU A 294 11.29 -14.82 0.06
CA LEU A 294 10.99 -13.51 0.63
C LEU A 294 12.05 -12.47 0.20
N LEU A 295 11.66 -11.55 -0.69
CA LEU A 295 12.52 -10.45 -1.16
C LEU A 295 12.40 -9.27 -0.21
N VAL A 296 13.51 -8.82 0.37
CA VAL A 296 13.55 -7.77 1.40
C VAL A 296 14.35 -6.58 0.89
N PRO A 297 13.77 -5.37 0.82
CA PRO A 297 14.54 -4.16 0.54
C PRO A 297 15.62 -3.93 1.60
N ASP A 298 16.75 -3.35 1.19
CA ASP A 298 17.78 -2.97 2.14
C ASP A 298 17.33 -1.75 2.94
N ALA A 299 17.29 -1.87 4.27
CA ALA A 299 17.01 -0.74 5.14
C ALA A 299 18.11 0.32 5.00
N LYS A 300 17.70 1.58 4.84
CA LYS A 300 18.61 2.73 4.66
C LYS A 300 18.72 3.56 5.94
N GLU A 301 19.77 4.36 6.08
CA GLU A 301 19.86 5.30 7.21
C GLU A 301 18.81 6.41 7.08
N ALA A 302 18.58 6.89 5.86
CA ALA A 302 17.55 7.85 5.50
C ALA A 302 16.76 7.38 4.28
N LEU A 303 15.56 7.91 4.09
CA LEU A 303 14.71 7.56 2.94
C LEU A 303 15.24 8.11 1.61
N VAL A 304 16.03 9.18 1.69
CA VAL A 304 16.72 9.81 0.56
C VAL A 304 18.14 10.16 0.99
N GLU A 305 19.07 10.20 0.03
CA GLU A 305 20.47 10.52 0.28
C GLU A 305 20.98 11.49 -0.78
N LEU A 306 21.93 12.35 -0.44
CA LEU A 306 22.63 13.17 -1.42
C LEU A 306 23.44 12.26 -2.35
N ALA A 307 23.24 12.37 -3.66
CA ALA A 307 24.00 11.56 -4.62
C ALA A 307 25.43 12.10 -4.76
N TYR A 308 26.39 11.19 -4.89
CA TYR A 308 27.80 11.52 -5.13
C TYR A 308 28.30 10.88 -6.41
N TYR A 309 29.06 11.64 -7.20
CA TYR A 309 29.77 11.12 -8.37
C TYR A 309 31.21 11.64 -8.35
N GLN A 310 32.18 10.72 -8.48
CA GLN A 310 33.61 11.04 -8.40
C GLN A 310 33.97 11.82 -7.10
N ASP A 311 33.46 11.33 -5.96
CA ASP A 311 33.67 11.89 -4.61
C ASP A 311 33.20 13.34 -4.43
N ARG A 312 32.27 13.81 -5.26
CA ARG A 312 31.67 15.14 -5.17
C ARG A 312 30.14 15.05 -5.17
N PRO A 313 29.44 15.97 -4.49
CA PRO A 313 28.00 16.10 -4.62
C PRO A 313 27.61 16.17 -6.10
N LEU A 314 26.76 15.24 -6.53
CA LEU A 314 26.27 15.22 -7.88
C LEU A 314 25.31 16.40 -8.06
N SER A 315 25.60 17.24 -9.06
CA SER A 315 24.77 18.37 -9.43
C SER A 315 24.45 18.35 -10.91
N PHE A 316 23.39 19.03 -11.30
CA PHE A 316 22.94 19.12 -12.68
C PHE A 316 22.37 20.50 -12.98
N MET A 317 22.38 20.90 -14.25
CA MET A 317 21.68 22.09 -14.68
C MET A 317 20.17 21.82 -14.67
N MET A 318 19.46 22.45 -13.73
CA MET A 318 18.02 22.31 -13.51
C MET A 318 17.25 22.72 -14.78
N PRO A 319 16.48 21.81 -15.41
CA PRO A 319 15.66 22.19 -16.55
C PRO A 319 14.47 23.07 -16.13
N PRO A 320 14.04 24.02 -16.98
CA PRO A 320 12.86 24.84 -16.69
C PRO A 320 11.60 23.98 -16.54
N ASN A 321 10.70 24.40 -15.65
CA ASN A 321 9.40 23.76 -15.39
C ASN A 321 9.49 22.27 -14.96
N THR A 322 10.53 21.89 -14.22
CA THR A 322 10.72 20.51 -13.72
C THR A 322 10.70 20.38 -12.19
N GLY A 323 10.44 21.46 -11.46
CA GLY A 323 10.40 21.46 -9.99
C GLY A 323 9.28 20.63 -9.35
N SER A 324 8.46 19.96 -10.16
CA SER A 324 7.47 18.97 -9.74
C SER A 324 7.89 17.52 -10.06
N LEU A 325 9.07 17.32 -10.66
CA LEU A 325 9.60 16.03 -11.11
C LEU A 325 11.00 15.77 -10.54
N VAL A 326 11.75 16.83 -10.24
CA VAL A 326 13.10 16.75 -9.68
C VAL A 326 13.22 17.78 -8.57
N HIS A 327 13.91 17.40 -7.49
CA HIS A 327 14.25 18.36 -6.44
C HIS A 327 15.17 19.45 -7.00
N GLY A 328 14.82 20.70 -6.72
CA GLY A 328 15.55 21.87 -7.22
C GLY A 328 15.89 22.89 -6.15
N ARG A 329 15.69 22.61 -4.87
CA ARG A 329 15.78 23.65 -3.82
C ARG A 329 17.20 23.85 -3.28
N HIS A 330 18.12 22.94 -3.52
CA HIS A 330 19.52 23.09 -3.10
C HIS A 330 20.41 23.43 -4.29
N HIS A 331 20.91 24.67 -4.30
CA HIS A 331 21.69 25.26 -5.40
C HIS A 331 23.18 25.19 -5.09
N LEU A 332 23.95 24.55 -5.97
CA LEU A 332 25.41 24.49 -5.89
C LEU A 332 26.08 25.70 -6.56
N ARG A 333 26.63 26.60 -5.75
CA ARG A 333 27.36 27.81 -6.18
C ARG A 333 28.70 27.48 -6.82
N ASP A 334 29.27 28.43 -7.55
CA ASP A 334 30.57 28.26 -8.25
C ASP A 334 31.74 28.07 -7.29
N ASP A 335 31.63 28.57 -6.06
CA ASP A 335 32.62 28.38 -4.99
C ASP A 335 32.49 27.03 -4.26
N GLY A 336 31.53 26.20 -4.66
CA GLY A 336 31.24 24.89 -4.06
C GLY A 336 30.31 24.94 -2.84
N SER A 337 29.86 26.12 -2.41
CA SER A 337 28.86 26.25 -1.35
C SER A 337 27.46 25.82 -1.83
N ILE A 338 26.65 25.33 -0.89
CA ILE A 338 25.25 24.95 -1.15
C ILE A 338 24.36 26.05 -0.57
N GLU A 339 23.57 26.68 -1.43
CA GLU A 339 22.52 27.61 -1.04
C GLU A 339 21.18 26.86 -0.97
N ASP A 340 20.49 26.95 0.16
CA ASP A 340 19.09 26.55 0.25
C ASP A 340 18.22 27.67 -0.33
N LEU A 341 17.58 27.42 -1.47
CA LEU A 341 16.69 28.38 -2.11
C LEU A 341 15.43 28.64 -1.28
N ASN A 342 15.07 27.81 -0.31
CA ASN A 342 13.98 28.11 0.63
C ASN A 342 14.30 29.32 1.53
N GLU A 343 15.56 29.76 1.61
CA GLU A 343 15.95 31.02 2.27
C GLU A 343 15.74 32.25 1.38
N ARG A 344 15.18 32.08 0.17
CA ARG A 344 14.90 33.16 -0.77
C ARG A 344 13.42 33.38 -1.01
N GLN A 345 13.00 34.64 -0.99
CA GLN A 345 11.61 35.05 -1.25
C GLN A 345 11.07 34.61 -2.63
N ASP A 346 11.93 34.43 -3.63
CA ASP A 346 11.56 34.10 -5.00
C ASP A 346 11.82 32.62 -5.38
N VAL A 347 11.88 31.72 -4.39
CA VAL A 347 12.15 30.28 -4.57
C VAL A 347 11.34 29.64 -5.70
N ASP A 348 10.02 29.87 -5.75
CA ASP A 348 9.15 29.28 -6.77
C ASP A 348 9.51 29.77 -8.17
N SER A 349 9.86 31.05 -8.30
CA SER A 349 10.26 31.64 -9.58
C SER A 349 11.59 31.08 -10.07
N ILE A 350 12.57 30.88 -9.17
CA ILE A 350 13.87 30.29 -9.50
C ILE A 350 13.69 28.84 -9.93
N VAL A 351 13.00 28.03 -9.11
CA VAL A 351 12.80 26.60 -9.37
C VAL A 351 12.03 26.39 -10.69
N LYS A 352 11.03 27.24 -10.96
CA LYS A 352 10.30 27.20 -12.23
C LYS A 352 11.15 27.61 -13.42
N ALA A 353 11.97 28.65 -13.28
CA ALA A 353 12.86 29.13 -14.34
C ALA A 353 13.96 28.13 -14.67
N GLY A 354 14.46 27.37 -13.69
CA GLY A 354 15.61 26.50 -13.85
C GLY A 354 16.88 27.29 -14.23
N GLY A 355 17.83 26.61 -14.88
CA GLY A 355 19.04 27.26 -15.40
C GLY A 355 20.15 27.49 -14.37
N TYR A 356 20.09 26.85 -13.21
CA TYR A 356 21.12 26.84 -12.17
C TYR A 356 21.55 25.40 -11.86
N ARG A 357 22.66 25.22 -11.13
CA ARG A 357 23.12 23.89 -10.71
C ARG A 357 22.36 23.43 -9.46
N ALA A 358 21.42 22.53 -9.60
CA ALA A 358 20.74 21.88 -8.48
C ALA A 358 21.48 20.59 -8.07
N LEU A 359 21.35 20.17 -6.81
CA LEU A 359 21.86 18.88 -6.34
C LEU A 359 20.92 17.72 -6.71
N HIS A 360 21.49 16.55 -6.95
CA HIS A 360 20.74 15.30 -7.11
C HIS A 360 20.64 14.53 -5.79
N TYR A 361 19.48 13.93 -5.57
CA TYR A 361 19.22 13.03 -4.46
C TYR A 361 18.81 11.66 -4.99
N GLN A 362 19.25 10.61 -4.31
CA GLN A 362 18.92 9.23 -4.60
C GLN A 362 17.92 8.70 -3.57
N ASP A 363 17.05 7.79 -4.01
CA ASP A 363 16.18 6.98 -3.16
C ASP A 363 16.40 5.50 -3.47
N ALA A 364 15.90 4.61 -2.60
CA ALA A 364 16.06 3.16 -2.75
C ALA A 364 14.90 2.50 -3.50
N MET A 365 14.05 3.27 -4.20
CA MET A 365 12.99 2.69 -5.02
C MET A 365 13.58 1.99 -6.24
N ALA A 366 12.90 0.99 -6.78
CA ALA A 366 13.37 0.27 -7.95
C ALA A 366 12.22 -0.47 -8.65
N ASP A 367 12.44 -0.84 -9.90
CA ASP A 367 11.68 -1.92 -10.54
C ASP A 367 12.60 -3.01 -11.08
N GLY A 368 12.05 -4.16 -11.44
CA GLY A 368 12.87 -5.33 -11.70
C GLY A 368 12.07 -6.59 -11.96
N TRP A 369 12.72 -7.74 -11.77
CA TRP A 369 12.11 -9.04 -11.96
C TRP A 369 12.58 -10.09 -10.96
N VAL A 370 11.73 -11.09 -10.73
CA VAL A 370 12.06 -12.34 -10.03
C VAL A 370 11.78 -13.51 -10.97
N ARG A 371 12.70 -14.46 -11.05
CA ARG A 371 12.62 -15.62 -11.94
C ARG A 371 13.00 -16.90 -11.21
N ALA A 372 12.40 -18.02 -11.59
CA ALA A 372 12.74 -19.34 -11.08
C ALA A 372 13.62 -20.12 -12.05
N HIS A 373 14.61 -20.82 -11.54
CA HIS A 373 15.40 -21.81 -12.29
C HIS A 373 15.25 -23.17 -11.63
N CYS A 374 14.82 -24.17 -12.41
CA CYS A 374 14.71 -25.56 -11.98
C CYS A 374 15.22 -26.47 -13.11
N PRO A 375 16.50 -26.90 -13.07
CA PRO A 375 17.12 -27.66 -14.16
C PRO A 375 16.40 -28.96 -14.51
N ALA A 376 15.76 -29.60 -13.52
CA ALA A 376 15.09 -30.88 -13.68
C ALA A 376 13.76 -30.77 -14.48
N LEU A 377 13.28 -29.57 -14.75
CA LEU A 377 12.04 -29.33 -15.49
C LEU A 377 12.37 -28.61 -16.81
N GLU A 378 12.09 -29.27 -17.93
CA GLU A 378 12.23 -28.70 -19.28
C GLU A 378 11.05 -27.75 -19.63
N LEU A 379 10.70 -26.85 -18.71
CA LEU A 379 9.63 -25.87 -18.88
C LEU A 379 10.22 -24.47 -19.04
N ALA A 380 9.53 -23.63 -19.83
CA ALA A 380 9.87 -22.21 -19.90
C ALA A 380 9.75 -21.59 -18.49
N SER A 381 10.64 -20.65 -18.19
CA SER A 381 10.61 -19.92 -16.92
C SER A 381 10.15 -18.49 -17.15
N ILE A 382 8.99 -18.16 -16.58
CA ILE A 382 8.27 -16.89 -16.71
C ILE A 382 8.53 -16.05 -15.45
N ALA A 383 9.05 -14.85 -15.65
CA ALA A 383 9.38 -13.93 -14.57
C ALA A 383 8.13 -13.22 -14.00
N ALA A 384 8.21 -12.85 -12.73
CA ALA A 384 7.35 -11.86 -12.10
C ALA A 384 8.02 -10.48 -12.16
N TYR A 385 7.23 -9.43 -12.34
CA TYR A 385 7.63 -8.05 -12.13
C TYR A 385 7.79 -7.77 -10.63
N SER A 386 8.86 -7.06 -10.30
CA SER A 386 9.21 -6.71 -8.93
C SER A 386 9.25 -5.20 -8.81
N ILE A 387 8.55 -4.65 -7.81
CA ILE A 387 8.53 -3.23 -7.52
C ILE A 387 9.03 -3.03 -6.09
N ILE A 388 9.95 -2.10 -5.90
CA ILE A 388 10.34 -1.55 -4.60
C ILE A 388 9.78 -0.11 -4.55
N GLY A 389 8.65 0.03 -3.86
CA GLY A 389 7.88 1.26 -3.74
C GLY A 389 8.37 2.19 -2.62
N ALA A 390 7.92 3.44 -2.65
CA ALA A 390 7.99 4.36 -1.50
C ALA A 390 7.24 3.78 -0.29
N PRO A 391 7.50 4.26 0.95
CA PRO A 391 6.72 3.88 2.12
C PRO A 391 5.23 4.17 1.92
N ASP A 392 4.39 3.38 2.56
CA ASP A 392 2.94 3.53 2.53
C ASP A 392 2.49 4.15 3.85
N PHE A 393 1.90 5.35 3.79
CA PHE A 393 1.45 6.06 4.99
C PHE A 393 0.06 5.64 5.46
N PHE A 394 -0.64 4.79 4.71
CA PHE A 394 -1.91 4.15 5.10
C PHE A 394 -1.88 2.63 4.81
N PRO A 395 -0.93 1.89 5.41
CA PRO A 395 -0.65 0.49 5.11
C PRO A 395 -1.81 -0.46 5.46
N LEU A 396 -2.80 0.00 6.21
CA LEU A 396 -4.02 -0.74 6.58
C LEU A 396 -5.22 -0.42 5.68
N CYS A 397 -5.08 0.48 4.70
CA CYS A 397 -6.15 0.91 3.79
C CYS A 397 -5.84 0.49 2.34
N GLY A 398 -6.46 -0.59 1.86
CA GLY A 398 -6.20 -1.08 0.51
C GLY A 398 -6.86 -0.22 -0.59
N GLN A 399 -6.12 0.08 -1.66
CA GLN A 399 -6.62 0.84 -2.81
C GLN A 399 -7.86 0.23 -3.47
N ARG A 400 -7.90 -1.10 -3.63
CA ARG A 400 -9.08 -1.79 -4.15
C ARG A 400 -10.30 -1.63 -3.24
N GLU A 401 -10.10 -1.70 -1.92
CA GLU A 401 -11.18 -1.53 -0.96
C GLU A 401 -11.78 -0.12 -1.07
N LEU A 402 -10.92 0.90 -1.11
CA LEU A 402 -11.33 2.28 -1.32
C LEU A 402 -12.08 2.48 -2.64
N LYS A 403 -11.64 1.81 -3.72
CA LYS A 403 -12.37 1.80 -4.99
C LYS A 403 -13.76 1.20 -4.84
N GLN A 404 -13.88 0.03 -4.20
CA GLN A 404 -15.16 -0.66 -4.01
C GLN A 404 -16.12 0.20 -3.19
N TRP A 405 -15.64 0.71 -2.05
CA TRP A 405 -16.40 1.57 -1.15
C TRP A 405 -16.84 2.88 -1.84
N SER A 406 -15.93 3.57 -2.52
CA SER A 406 -16.25 4.84 -3.21
C SER A 406 -17.10 4.66 -4.48
N SER A 407 -17.27 3.43 -4.96
CA SER A 407 -18.13 3.10 -6.09
C SER A 407 -19.56 2.73 -5.68
N ALA A 408 -19.81 2.53 -4.39
CA ALA A 408 -21.10 2.17 -3.84
C ALA A 408 -22.10 3.35 -3.95
N PRO A 409 -23.18 3.24 -4.75
CA PRO A 409 -24.13 4.35 -4.97
C PRO A 409 -24.81 4.85 -3.69
N GLU A 410 -24.97 3.98 -2.70
CA GLU A 410 -25.52 4.27 -1.38
C GLU A 410 -24.58 5.13 -0.52
N VAL A 411 -23.27 5.08 -0.77
CA VAL A 411 -22.27 5.92 -0.10
C VAL A 411 -22.10 7.24 -0.85
N PHE A 412 -21.88 7.14 -2.16
CA PHE A 412 -21.70 8.28 -3.04
C PHE A 412 -22.68 8.19 -4.22
N PRO A 413 -23.71 9.07 -4.28
CA PRO A 413 -24.69 9.07 -5.37
C PRO A 413 -24.11 9.72 -6.63
N CYS A 414 -22.96 9.23 -7.10
CA CYS A 414 -22.25 9.78 -8.24
C CYS A 414 -22.72 9.11 -9.54
N PRO A 415 -22.91 9.87 -10.63
CA PRO A 415 -23.42 9.35 -11.89
C PRO A 415 -22.42 8.40 -12.61
N THR A 416 -21.15 8.36 -12.18
CA THR A 416 -20.13 7.46 -12.77
C THR A 416 -19.15 6.98 -11.69
N PRO A 417 -19.21 5.70 -11.27
CA PRO A 417 -18.24 5.09 -10.36
C PRO A 417 -16.87 4.81 -11.02
N PRO A 418 -15.73 4.86 -10.28
CA PRO A 418 -15.59 5.38 -8.91
C PRO A 418 -15.80 6.90 -8.87
N CYS A 419 -16.35 7.43 -7.77
CA CYS A 419 -16.80 8.82 -7.72
C CYS A 419 -15.65 9.84 -7.92
N PRO A 420 -15.59 10.58 -9.05
CA PRO A 420 -14.55 11.59 -9.30
C PRO A 420 -14.83 12.92 -8.57
N GLU A 421 -15.91 12.99 -7.80
CA GLU A 421 -16.27 14.18 -7.02
C GLU A 421 -15.57 14.24 -5.67
N VAL A 422 -15.04 13.10 -5.19
CA VAL A 422 -14.33 13.00 -3.91
C VAL A 422 -12.85 13.34 -4.07
N TRP A 423 -12.13 12.59 -4.92
CA TRP A 423 -10.72 12.84 -5.23
C TRP A 423 -10.52 13.47 -6.60
N HIS A 424 -9.33 14.02 -6.85
CA HIS A 424 -8.96 14.60 -8.14
C HIS A 424 -8.80 13.56 -9.26
N THR A 425 -8.64 12.29 -8.91
CA THR A 425 -8.45 11.19 -9.86
C THR A 425 -9.28 9.99 -9.47
N ARG A 426 -9.36 9.02 -10.40
CA ARG A 426 -10.06 7.76 -10.16
C ARG A 426 -9.23 6.90 -9.22
N VAL A 427 -9.91 6.33 -8.23
CA VAL A 427 -9.36 5.32 -7.32
C VAL A 427 -9.27 4.01 -8.07
N ASN A 428 -8.14 3.76 -8.73
CA ASN A 428 -7.88 2.48 -9.39
C ASN A 428 -6.66 1.83 -8.74
N PRO A 429 -6.74 0.57 -8.29
CA PRO A 429 -5.57 -0.17 -7.85
C PRO A 429 -4.68 -0.57 -9.03
N LEU A 430 -3.40 -0.85 -8.77
CA LEU A 430 -2.46 -1.34 -9.79
C LEU A 430 -2.90 -2.68 -10.40
N SER A 431 -3.61 -3.50 -9.62
CA SER A 431 -4.20 -4.77 -10.08
C SER A 431 -5.18 -4.62 -11.24
N ASP A 432 -5.75 -3.42 -11.43
CA ASP A 432 -6.70 -3.13 -12.49
C ASP A 432 -6.01 -2.50 -13.72
N VAL A 433 -4.71 -2.25 -13.68
CA VAL A 433 -3.98 -1.69 -14.81
C VAL A 433 -3.64 -2.81 -15.80
N ARG A 434 -3.92 -2.60 -17.10
CA ARG A 434 -3.58 -3.53 -18.21
C ARG A 434 -2.57 -2.90 -19.16
N PHE A 435 -1.50 -2.37 -18.58
CA PHE A 435 -0.38 -1.76 -19.30
C PHE A 435 0.75 -2.76 -19.46
N PHE A 436 1.61 -2.48 -20.43
CA PHE A 436 2.85 -3.21 -20.61
C PHE A 436 3.80 -2.85 -19.49
N ILE A 437 4.74 -3.74 -19.19
CA ILE A 437 5.77 -3.46 -18.20
C ILE A 437 7.06 -3.03 -18.87
N ASN A 438 8.00 -2.55 -18.06
CA ASN A 438 9.28 -2.03 -18.51
C ASN A 438 10.04 -3.03 -19.39
N GLN A 439 9.99 -2.82 -20.71
CA GLN A 439 10.66 -3.69 -21.70
C GLN A 439 12.18 -3.46 -21.74
N SER A 440 12.68 -2.38 -21.13
CA SER A 440 14.13 -2.13 -21.06
C SER A 440 14.81 -2.88 -19.92
N LEU A 441 14.06 -3.61 -19.07
CA LEU A 441 14.65 -4.43 -18.02
C LEU A 441 15.59 -5.49 -18.60
N ALA A 442 16.78 -5.58 -18.02
CA ALA A 442 17.80 -6.52 -18.45
C ALA A 442 17.28 -7.97 -18.45
N GLY A 443 17.64 -8.73 -19.48
CA GLY A 443 17.27 -10.15 -19.63
C GLY A 443 16.09 -10.43 -20.56
N GLY A 444 15.25 -9.42 -20.88
CA GLY A 444 14.19 -9.57 -21.88
C GLY A 444 13.11 -10.59 -21.52
N TYR A 445 12.79 -10.72 -20.23
CA TYR A 445 11.89 -11.78 -19.72
C TYR A 445 10.40 -11.49 -19.86
N PHE A 446 10.04 -10.30 -20.35
CA PHE A 446 8.67 -9.86 -20.44
C PHE A 446 8.27 -9.65 -21.89
N SER A 447 7.18 -10.30 -22.29
CA SER A 447 6.68 -10.17 -23.65
C SER A 447 6.17 -8.73 -23.88
N PRO A 448 6.40 -8.16 -25.08
CA PRO A 448 5.84 -6.87 -25.43
C PRO A 448 4.32 -6.88 -25.58
N GLU A 449 3.67 -8.06 -25.55
CA GLU A 449 2.22 -8.22 -25.58
C GLU A 449 1.63 -8.44 -24.17
N ASP A 450 2.48 -8.55 -23.16
CA ASP A 450 2.07 -8.91 -21.81
C ASP A 450 1.46 -7.74 -21.05
N ARG A 451 0.14 -7.79 -20.89
CA ARG A 451 -0.67 -6.76 -20.22
C ARG A 451 -1.36 -7.26 -18.95
N GLY A 452 -1.18 -8.54 -18.62
CA GLY A 452 -1.82 -9.20 -17.49
C GLY A 452 -0.91 -9.31 -16.26
N VAL A 453 0.34 -8.80 -16.30
CA VAL A 453 1.36 -9.02 -15.26
C VAL A 453 0.89 -8.58 -13.87
N THR A 454 0.27 -7.42 -13.76
CA THR A 454 -0.23 -6.87 -12.48
C THR A 454 -1.57 -7.44 -12.06
N ALA A 455 -2.26 -8.21 -12.90
CA ALA A 455 -3.54 -8.78 -12.54
C ALA A 455 -3.40 -9.78 -11.38
N ILE A 456 -4.45 -9.90 -10.57
CA ILE A 456 -4.52 -10.91 -9.51
C ILE A 456 -5.44 -12.05 -9.99
N VAL A 457 -4.95 -13.27 -9.94
CA VAL A 457 -5.67 -14.51 -10.29
C VAL A 457 -5.72 -15.46 -9.10
N SER A 458 -6.65 -16.39 -9.12
CA SER A 458 -6.73 -17.50 -8.17
C SER A 458 -6.30 -18.82 -8.83
N HIS A 459 -6.31 -19.91 -8.08
CA HIS A 459 -6.41 -21.24 -8.68
C HIS A 459 -7.67 -21.36 -9.54
N LEU A 460 -7.67 -22.34 -10.45
CA LEU A 460 -8.86 -22.76 -11.18
C LEU A 460 -9.94 -23.24 -10.21
N GLN A 461 -11.06 -22.52 -10.21
CA GLN A 461 -12.25 -22.88 -9.45
C GLN A 461 -13.10 -23.88 -10.24
N SER A 462 -13.49 -24.97 -9.57
CA SER A 462 -14.36 -26.01 -10.11
C SER A 462 -15.85 -25.77 -9.83
N SER A 463 -16.16 -24.95 -8.82
CA SER A 463 -17.52 -24.63 -8.37
C SER A 463 -17.83 -23.15 -8.60
N THR A 464 -19.10 -22.84 -8.89
CA THR A 464 -19.65 -21.47 -8.89
C THR A 464 -20.54 -21.18 -7.69
N ALA A 465 -20.55 -22.07 -6.69
CA ALA A 465 -21.39 -21.92 -5.50
C ALA A 465 -21.15 -20.57 -4.80
N PRO A 466 -22.19 -19.95 -4.23
CA PRO A 466 -22.06 -18.67 -3.53
C PRO A 466 -21.15 -18.76 -2.30
N GLY A 467 -20.53 -17.64 -1.93
CA GLY A 467 -19.64 -17.51 -0.77
C GLY A 467 -20.34 -17.60 0.59
N PRO A 468 -19.60 -17.45 1.71
CA PRO A 468 -20.16 -17.47 3.05
C PRO A 468 -21.22 -16.38 3.20
N THR A 469 -22.23 -16.68 4.01
CA THR A 469 -23.29 -15.73 4.36
C THR A 469 -22.90 -14.81 5.52
N LEU A 470 -21.85 -15.17 6.28
CA LEU A 470 -21.38 -14.40 7.43
C LEU A 470 -20.29 -13.40 6.99
N PRO A 471 -20.35 -12.14 7.46
CA PRO A 471 -19.30 -11.18 7.21
C PRO A 471 -18.02 -11.59 7.93
N VAL A 472 -16.90 -11.56 7.21
CA VAL A 472 -15.56 -11.85 7.76
C VAL A 472 -14.72 -10.59 7.75
N GLN A 473 -13.90 -10.44 8.79
CA GLN A 473 -12.96 -9.33 8.90
C GLN A 473 -11.91 -9.37 7.79
N ARG A 474 -11.56 -8.19 7.25
CA ARG A 474 -10.41 -8.05 6.35
C ARG A 474 -9.11 -8.15 7.14
N ALA A 475 -8.06 -8.57 6.45
CA ALA A 475 -6.72 -8.66 7.03
C ALA A 475 -6.22 -7.27 7.46
N GLN A 476 -5.87 -7.12 8.74
CA GLN A 476 -5.28 -5.91 9.29
C GLN A 476 -3.75 -5.93 9.12
N ARG A 477 -3.29 -5.95 7.86
CA ARG A 477 -1.86 -5.92 7.49
C ARG A 477 -1.67 -5.27 6.14
N GLN A 478 -0.44 -4.82 5.86
CA GLN A 478 -0.07 -4.41 4.52
C GLN A 478 0.11 -5.63 3.60
N SER A 479 -0.45 -5.55 2.40
CA SER A 479 -0.28 -6.56 1.36
C SER A 479 0.84 -6.16 0.38
N TRP A 480 1.55 -7.18 -0.14
CA TRP A 480 2.52 -7.04 -1.24
C TRP A 480 1.93 -7.33 -2.63
N LEU A 481 0.62 -7.56 -2.76
CA LEU A 481 -0.05 -7.70 -4.07
C LEU A 481 -0.54 -6.34 -4.59
N PRO A 482 -0.68 -6.17 -5.92
CA PRO A 482 -0.93 -4.89 -6.56
C PRO A 482 -2.32 -4.28 -6.33
N ASP A 483 -3.22 -4.94 -5.60
CA ASP A 483 -4.52 -4.36 -5.24
C ASP A 483 -4.44 -3.36 -4.07
N PHE A 484 -3.32 -3.35 -3.34
CA PHE A 484 -3.00 -2.36 -2.30
C PHE A 484 -2.22 -1.16 -2.84
N ALA A 485 -1.66 -1.24 -4.06
CA ALA A 485 -0.91 -0.16 -4.65
C ALA A 485 -1.77 0.75 -5.53
N SER A 486 -1.32 1.98 -5.68
CA SER A 486 -1.93 2.94 -6.59
C SER A 486 -1.78 2.47 -8.05
N GLY A 487 -2.87 2.57 -8.81
CA GLY A 487 -2.84 2.36 -10.26
C GLY A 487 -2.14 3.49 -10.99
N VAL A 488 -2.44 3.71 -12.27
CA VAL A 488 -1.69 4.71 -13.07
C VAL A 488 -2.58 5.80 -13.66
N PHE A 489 -2.39 7.02 -13.14
CA PHE A 489 -2.68 8.31 -13.73
C PHE A 489 -1.58 9.25 -13.22
N GLY A 490 -0.55 9.48 -14.04
CA GLY A 490 0.81 9.72 -13.54
C GLY A 490 1.02 10.94 -12.63
N PRO A 491 2.06 10.91 -11.77
CA PRO A 491 2.85 9.74 -11.34
C PRO A 491 2.15 8.95 -10.22
N GLY A 492 2.25 7.60 -10.23
CA GLY A 492 1.84 6.75 -9.10
C GLY A 492 2.86 6.80 -7.96
N TRP A 493 2.60 6.19 -6.80
CA TRP A 493 3.62 6.13 -5.72
C TRP A 493 4.55 4.92 -5.85
N GLU A 494 4.13 3.88 -6.55
CA GLU A 494 4.89 2.64 -6.72
C GLU A 494 5.58 2.56 -8.09
N VAL A 495 4.87 2.97 -9.14
CA VAL A 495 5.34 2.86 -10.52
C VAL A 495 4.74 3.97 -11.38
N GLY A 496 5.56 4.51 -12.28
CA GLY A 496 5.17 5.60 -13.16
C GLY A 496 4.61 5.13 -14.50
N ARG A 497 4.13 6.10 -15.28
CA ARG A 497 3.66 5.89 -16.67
C ARG A 497 4.72 6.36 -17.65
N GLY A 498 5.42 5.42 -18.27
CA GLY A 498 6.25 5.67 -19.44
C GLY A 498 5.41 5.86 -20.71
N LEU A 499 5.90 6.73 -21.60
CA LEU A 499 5.49 6.78 -22.99
C LEU A 499 6.64 6.23 -23.82
N VAL A 500 6.39 5.21 -24.63
CA VAL A 500 7.32 4.75 -25.66
C VAL A 500 6.86 5.35 -26.99
N ASP A 501 7.78 5.96 -27.74
CA ASP A 501 7.50 6.54 -29.04
C ASP A 501 7.18 5.42 -30.06
N ALA A 502 5.93 5.43 -30.54
CA ALA A 502 5.37 4.68 -31.68
C ALA A 502 5.37 3.13 -31.64
N PRO A 503 4.16 2.49 -31.60
CA PRO A 503 2.87 3.11 -31.29
C PRO A 503 2.88 3.60 -29.84
N PHE A 504 2.26 4.76 -29.59
CA PHE A 504 2.14 5.34 -28.26
C PHE A 504 1.57 4.32 -27.28
N THR A 505 2.44 3.84 -26.39
CA THR A 505 2.11 2.73 -25.52
C THR A 505 2.42 3.09 -24.08
N ASN A 506 1.43 2.85 -23.20
CA ASN A 506 1.60 3.05 -21.77
C ASN A 506 2.40 1.88 -21.20
N MET A 507 3.51 2.22 -20.56
CA MET A 507 4.39 1.28 -19.90
C MET A 507 4.49 1.60 -18.42
N LEU A 508 4.49 0.56 -17.59
CA LEU A 508 4.83 0.65 -16.18
C LEU A 508 6.35 0.68 -16.04
N CYS A 509 6.90 1.74 -15.47
CA CYS A 509 8.31 1.82 -15.15
C CYS A 509 8.59 2.70 -13.93
N GLY A 510 9.53 2.26 -13.09
CA GLY A 510 9.87 2.95 -11.83
C GLY A 510 10.50 4.32 -12.04
N TYR A 511 11.22 4.52 -13.14
CA TYR A 511 11.97 5.75 -13.41
C TYR A 511 11.13 6.94 -13.91
N GLN A 512 9.82 6.77 -14.12
CA GLN A 512 8.91 7.86 -14.50
C GLN A 512 8.29 8.57 -13.29
N LEU A 513 8.66 8.15 -12.09
CA LEU A 513 8.37 8.84 -10.84
C LEU A 513 9.34 10.02 -10.66
N ALA A 514 8.95 10.98 -9.83
CA ALA A 514 9.82 12.07 -9.45
C ALA A 514 11.07 11.55 -8.72
N SER A 515 12.14 12.33 -8.82
CA SER A 515 13.45 12.02 -8.25
C SER A 515 13.88 13.10 -7.26
N PRO A 516 13.99 12.79 -5.96
CA PRO A 516 13.57 11.53 -5.32
C PRO A 516 12.05 11.47 -5.14
N PHE A 517 11.52 10.34 -4.66
CA PHE A 517 10.08 10.10 -4.49
C PHE A 517 9.36 11.13 -3.59
N THR A 518 10.09 11.86 -2.75
CA THR A 518 9.52 12.91 -1.89
C THR A 518 8.92 14.07 -2.67
N GLU A 519 9.37 14.34 -3.91
CA GLU A 519 8.71 15.33 -4.78
C GLU A 519 7.33 14.85 -5.25
N ASP A 520 7.16 13.54 -5.53
CA ASP A 520 5.85 12.96 -5.82
C ASP A 520 4.95 13.00 -4.58
N ALA A 521 5.49 12.63 -3.42
CA ALA A 521 4.74 12.65 -2.16
C ALA A 521 4.18 14.04 -1.85
N ARG A 522 5.02 15.08 -2.02
CA ARG A 522 4.65 16.48 -1.84
C ARG A 522 3.48 16.91 -2.72
N ILE A 523 3.50 16.56 -4.01
CA ILE A 523 2.44 16.96 -4.95
C ILE A 523 1.16 16.16 -4.72
N CYS A 524 1.28 14.86 -4.49
CA CYS A 524 0.12 13.99 -4.27
C CYS A 524 -0.64 14.38 -3.00
N ALA A 525 0.09 14.73 -1.94
CA ALA A 525 -0.52 15.19 -0.69
C ALA A 525 -1.19 16.57 -0.83
N ALA A 526 -0.56 17.47 -1.59
CA ALA A 526 -1.08 18.80 -1.91
C ALA A 526 -2.43 18.78 -2.66
N LEU A 527 -2.72 17.69 -3.37
CA LEU A 527 -3.96 17.48 -4.10
C LEU A 527 -5.02 16.73 -3.26
N GLY A 528 -5.00 16.88 -1.93
CA GLY A 528 -6.02 16.31 -1.05
C GLY A 528 -6.03 14.78 -1.08
N SER A 529 -4.84 14.16 -0.90
CA SER A 529 -4.65 12.71 -1.04
C SER A 529 -4.97 12.22 -2.46
N TYR A 530 -4.18 12.65 -3.45
CA TYR A 530 -4.38 12.28 -4.86
C TYR A 530 -4.50 10.76 -5.08
N TRP A 531 -3.68 9.99 -4.36
CA TRP A 531 -3.70 8.54 -4.33
C TRP A 531 -4.20 8.06 -2.97
N PRO A 532 -5.52 7.87 -2.81
CA PRO A 532 -6.08 7.51 -1.52
C PRO A 532 -5.57 6.16 -1.04
N GLY A 533 -5.37 5.99 0.26
CA GLY A 533 -4.78 4.77 0.82
C GLY A 533 -3.26 4.64 0.66
N VAL A 534 -2.57 5.67 0.15
CA VAL A 534 -1.09 5.74 0.15
C VAL A 534 -0.58 7.14 0.51
N ALA A 535 -1.22 8.20 -0.03
CA ALA A 535 -0.80 9.58 0.16
C ALA A 535 -1.63 10.31 1.25
N PRO A 536 -1.01 10.85 2.32
CA PRO A 536 -1.70 11.72 3.28
C PRO A 536 -2.19 13.02 2.66
N ASP A 537 -3.20 13.66 3.27
CA ASP A 537 -3.75 14.95 2.82
C ASP A 537 -3.03 16.12 3.51
N SER A 538 -2.31 16.95 2.74
CA SER A 538 -1.57 18.09 3.28
C SER A 538 -2.33 19.43 3.19
N THR A 539 -3.61 19.42 2.82
CA THR A 539 -4.39 20.67 2.63
C THR A 539 -4.60 21.44 3.94
N ARG A 540 -4.46 20.77 5.08
CA ARG A 540 -4.44 21.39 6.41
C ARG A 540 -3.08 21.97 6.79
N THR A 541 -1.98 21.42 6.26
CA THR A 541 -0.61 21.84 6.63
C THR A 541 -0.27 23.23 6.10
N PHE A 542 -0.78 23.57 4.92
CA PHE A 542 -0.47 24.80 4.21
C PHE A 542 -1.68 25.72 4.06
N GLU A 543 -1.44 26.96 3.66
CA GLU A 543 -2.47 27.96 3.43
C GLU A 543 -3.53 27.47 2.41
N PRO A 544 -4.76 28.01 2.45
CA PRO A 544 -5.77 27.69 1.45
C PRO A 544 -5.28 28.00 0.04
N ARG A 545 -5.35 27.01 -0.86
CA ARG A 545 -4.88 27.11 -2.25
C ARG A 545 -5.99 26.76 -3.23
N SER A 546 -5.82 27.19 -4.47
CA SER A 546 -6.76 26.89 -5.56
C SER A 546 -6.76 25.43 -6.02
N VAL A 547 -5.78 24.62 -5.58
CA VAL A 547 -5.55 23.26 -6.09
C VAL A 547 -6.50 22.22 -5.49
N SER A 548 -6.77 22.26 -4.18
CA SER A 548 -7.62 21.27 -3.51
C SER A 548 -8.20 21.80 -2.20
N ALA A 549 -9.29 21.19 -1.78
CA ALA A 549 -9.82 21.25 -0.41
C ALA A 549 -9.54 19.92 0.30
N THR A 550 -9.75 19.87 1.62
CA THR A 550 -9.52 18.67 2.43
C THR A 550 -10.48 17.55 2.03
N VAL A 551 -9.94 16.36 1.78
CA VAL A 551 -10.73 15.17 1.43
C VAL A 551 -10.68 14.16 2.57
N ILE A 552 -9.49 13.77 2.99
CA ILE A 552 -9.28 12.97 4.20
C ILE A 552 -8.60 13.83 5.25
N PRO A 553 -9.33 14.34 6.26
CA PRO A 553 -8.71 15.15 7.28
C PRO A 553 -7.70 14.31 8.09
N LEU A 554 -6.44 14.73 8.05
CA LEU A 554 -5.46 14.35 9.07
C LEU A 554 -5.85 15.00 10.39
N THR A 555 -5.58 14.38 11.52
CA THR A 555 -5.78 14.90 12.87
C THR A 555 -4.75 15.98 13.21
N ASP A 556 -5.00 16.74 14.28
CA ASP A 556 -4.05 17.72 14.80
C ASP A 556 -2.67 17.08 15.10
N ASP A 557 -2.66 15.88 15.68
CA ASP A 557 -1.43 15.14 15.98
C ASP A 557 -0.67 14.71 14.70
N GLU A 558 -1.38 14.25 13.66
CA GLU A 558 -0.78 13.82 12.39
C GLU A 558 -0.09 14.96 11.61
N ILE A 559 -0.48 16.22 11.86
CA ILE A 559 0.16 17.41 11.27
C ILE A 559 1.07 18.14 12.26
N GLY A 560 1.56 17.43 13.29
CA GLY A 560 2.59 17.93 14.19
C GLY A 560 2.14 18.99 15.21
N LEU A 561 0.83 19.09 15.46
CA LEU A 561 0.32 19.86 16.58
C LEU A 561 0.38 19.01 17.87
N ARG A 562 0.17 19.64 19.02
CA ARG A 562 0.12 18.99 20.35
C ARG A 562 1.40 18.21 20.75
N GLY A 563 2.52 18.45 20.06
CA GLY A 563 3.82 17.84 20.37
C GLY A 563 4.08 16.50 19.68
N SER A 564 3.17 16.04 18.83
CA SER A 564 3.33 14.85 17.98
C SER A 564 4.24 15.15 16.77
N PRO A 565 4.93 14.15 16.19
CA PRO A 565 5.63 14.36 14.92
C PRO A 565 4.64 14.43 13.76
N ALA A 566 4.78 15.46 12.92
CA ALA A 566 4.04 15.54 11.66
C ALA A 566 4.47 14.44 10.70
N TRP A 567 3.53 13.93 9.90
CA TRP A 567 3.82 12.90 8.90
C TRP A 567 4.86 13.36 7.85
N ASP A 568 4.83 14.65 7.49
CA ASP A 568 5.71 15.28 6.51
C ASP A 568 6.82 16.14 7.14
N GLY A 569 7.01 16.05 8.46
CA GLY A 569 7.97 16.87 9.19
C GLY A 569 7.59 18.36 9.29
N ARG A 570 6.36 18.75 8.92
CA ARG A 570 5.91 20.15 8.96
C ARG A 570 4.77 20.33 9.96
N ALA A 571 4.93 21.29 10.88
CA ALA A 571 3.86 21.67 11.78
C ALA A 571 2.72 22.35 11.00
N GLY A 572 1.48 22.01 11.38
CA GLY A 572 0.26 22.62 10.90
C GLY A 572 0.07 24.08 11.34
N PRO A 573 -1.08 24.68 11.00
CA PRO A 573 -1.39 26.07 11.28
C PRO A 573 -1.48 26.39 12.77
N SER A 574 -1.26 27.67 13.08
CA SER A 574 -1.45 28.23 14.42
C SER A 574 -2.34 29.47 14.38
N LEU A 575 -3.05 29.74 15.48
CA LEU A 575 -3.79 30.99 15.66
C LEU A 575 -2.86 32.05 16.22
N ILE A 576 -2.92 33.26 15.64
CA ILE A 576 -2.15 34.42 16.07
C ILE A 576 -3.07 35.63 16.24
N GLU A 577 -2.67 36.56 17.09
CA GLU A 577 -3.26 37.89 17.17
C GLU A 577 -2.44 38.85 16.32
N TRP A 578 -3.07 39.47 15.32
CA TRP A 578 -2.43 40.44 14.43
C TRP A 578 -3.34 41.65 14.23
N GLU A 579 -2.85 42.85 14.54
CA GLU A 579 -3.61 44.11 14.43
C GLU A 579 -4.97 44.08 15.17
N GLY A 580 -5.01 43.39 16.32
CA GLY A 580 -6.21 43.26 17.16
C GLY A 580 -7.28 42.33 16.58
N ARG A 581 -6.92 41.49 15.60
CA ARG A 581 -7.77 40.44 15.05
C ARG A 581 -7.05 39.11 15.07
N THR A 582 -7.79 38.06 15.40
CA THR A 582 -7.31 36.69 15.26
C THR A 582 -7.13 36.33 13.79
N ARG A 583 -5.99 35.73 13.44
CA ARG A 583 -5.67 35.20 12.10
C ARG A 583 -5.12 33.79 12.21
N VAL A 584 -5.18 33.05 11.11
CA VAL A 584 -4.50 31.76 10.99
C VAL A 584 -3.15 31.98 10.31
N GLN A 585 -2.09 31.49 10.93
CA GLN A 585 -0.74 31.50 10.40
C GLN A 585 -0.36 30.13 9.86
N TYR A 586 0.06 30.10 8.59
CA TYR A 586 0.63 28.94 7.91
C TYR A 586 2.08 29.22 7.51
N ARG A 587 2.87 28.16 7.34
CA ARG A 587 4.05 28.21 6.47
C ARG A 587 3.59 28.10 5.02
N ALA A 588 4.15 28.90 4.12
CA ALA A 588 3.73 28.91 2.73
C ALA A 588 4.16 27.64 2.00
N TYR A 589 3.28 27.08 1.16
CA TYR A 589 3.54 25.83 0.44
C TYR A 589 4.79 25.87 -0.44
N GLU A 590 5.13 27.01 -1.03
CA GLU A 590 6.32 27.14 -1.90
C GLU A 590 7.64 26.80 -1.19
N TYR A 591 7.70 26.97 0.14
CA TYR A 591 8.84 26.65 1.01
C TYR A 591 8.75 25.24 1.64
N SER A 592 7.84 24.40 1.15
CA SER A 592 7.83 22.98 1.54
C SER A 592 8.95 22.23 0.83
N ASP A 593 9.75 21.52 1.62
CA ASP A 593 10.82 20.65 1.14
C ASP A 593 10.73 19.30 1.86
N TYR A 594 10.17 18.31 1.17
CA TYR A 594 9.99 16.96 1.72
C TYR A 594 11.27 16.13 1.58
N THR A 595 12.14 16.48 0.63
CA THR A 595 13.48 15.88 0.49
C THR A 595 14.33 16.26 1.69
N GLN A 596 14.35 17.53 2.09
CA GLN A 596 15.05 17.97 3.30
C GLN A 596 14.45 17.31 4.55
N ALA A 597 13.13 17.23 4.67
CA ALA A 597 12.49 16.53 5.78
C ALA A 597 12.88 15.03 5.84
N ALA A 598 13.04 14.38 4.69
CA ALA A 598 13.51 13.00 4.61
C ALA A 598 15.00 12.84 4.97
N LEU A 599 15.86 13.77 4.54
CA LEU A 599 17.28 13.82 4.92
C LEU A 599 17.44 14.00 6.44
N ASP A 600 16.59 14.82 7.05
CA ASP A 600 16.60 15.10 8.48
C ASP A 600 15.89 14.01 9.33
N GLY A 601 15.38 12.95 8.69
CA GLY A 601 14.66 11.87 9.38
C GLY A 601 13.38 12.34 10.06
N GLN A 602 12.64 13.26 9.44
CA GLN A 602 11.44 13.89 10.01
C GLN A 602 10.12 13.34 9.44
N LEU A 603 10.17 12.55 8.37
CA LEU A 603 8.97 11.87 7.87
C LEU A 603 8.51 10.80 8.86
N SER A 604 7.20 10.68 9.05
CA SER A 604 6.61 9.79 10.04
C SER A 604 5.35 9.12 9.49
N LEU A 605 5.21 7.83 9.74
CA LEU A 605 3.94 7.09 9.55
C LEU A 605 3.36 6.60 10.87
N ALA A 606 3.94 6.98 12.02
CA ALA A 606 3.61 6.40 13.32
C ALA A 606 2.14 6.59 13.71
N ILE A 607 1.51 7.68 13.26
CA ILE A 607 0.09 7.98 13.52
C ILE A 607 -0.76 7.68 12.30
N THR A 608 -0.41 8.23 11.12
CA THR A 608 -1.20 8.01 9.89
C THR A 608 -1.33 6.53 9.56
N GLY A 609 -0.26 5.76 9.76
CA GLY A 609 -0.21 4.35 9.44
C GLY A 609 -1.12 3.47 10.30
N GLN A 610 -1.60 3.98 11.45
CA GLN A 610 -2.56 3.30 12.33
C GLN A 610 -4.01 3.48 11.88
N THR A 611 -4.26 4.32 10.86
CA THR A 611 -5.62 4.57 10.35
C THR A 611 -6.14 3.31 9.67
N SER A 612 -7.13 2.66 10.29
CA SER A 612 -7.87 1.54 9.70
C SER A 612 -8.72 2.00 8.51
N THR A 613 -9.13 1.08 7.63
CA THR A 613 -10.03 1.41 6.53
C THR A 613 -11.34 2.05 7.01
N GLU A 614 -11.91 1.57 8.13
CA GLU A 614 -13.14 2.15 8.67
C GLU A 614 -12.93 3.60 9.11
N GLN A 615 -11.86 3.88 9.85
CA GLN A 615 -11.51 5.25 10.24
C GLN A 615 -11.25 6.14 9.01
N TYR A 616 -10.61 5.60 7.97
CA TYR A 616 -10.40 6.31 6.71
C TYR A 616 -11.74 6.71 6.08
N HIS A 617 -12.69 5.76 5.96
CA HIS A 617 -14.03 6.02 5.44
C HIS A 617 -14.77 7.08 6.26
N GLN A 618 -14.77 6.95 7.59
CA GLN A 618 -15.43 7.89 8.50
C GLN A 618 -14.85 9.30 8.38
N ARG A 619 -13.52 9.45 8.25
CA ARG A 619 -12.87 10.75 8.04
C ARG A 619 -13.36 11.43 6.76
N VAL A 620 -13.41 10.70 5.64
CA VAL A 620 -13.88 11.23 4.36
C VAL A 620 -15.37 11.61 4.40
N LEU A 621 -16.22 10.75 4.97
CA LEU A 621 -17.66 11.04 5.10
C LEU A 621 -17.92 12.21 6.06
N GLY A 622 -17.21 12.26 7.18
CA GLY A 622 -17.31 13.35 8.15
C GLY A 622 -16.88 14.69 7.55
N MET A 623 -15.81 14.73 6.75
CA MET A 623 -15.39 15.95 6.04
C MET A 623 -16.45 16.41 5.03
N ARG A 624 -17.09 15.48 4.32
CA ARG A 624 -18.21 15.80 3.42
C ARG A 624 -19.39 16.41 4.18
N ARG A 625 -19.77 15.84 5.33
CA ARG A 625 -20.82 16.38 6.22
C ARG A 625 -20.45 17.76 6.76
N ALA A 626 -19.19 17.97 7.13
CA ALA A 626 -18.69 19.27 7.55
C ALA A 626 -18.83 20.32 6.42
N TYR A 627 -18.56 19.96 5.16
CA TYR A 627 -18.81 20.85 4.03
C TYR A 627 -20.29 21.13 3.77
N GLN A 628 -21.17 20.17 4.02
CA GLN A 628 -22.62 20.39 3.97
C GLN A 628 -23.06 21.39 5.05
N ALA A 629 -22.55 21.25 6.28
CA ALA A 629 -22.90 22.11 7.41
C ALA A 629 -22.53 23.59 7.19
N VAL A 630 -21.46 23.87 6.44
CA VAL A 630 -21.05 25.24 6.07
C VAL A 630 -21.64 25.73 4.74
N GLY A 631 -22.55 24.95 4.13
CA GLY A 631 -23.22 25.30 2.87
C GLY A 631 -22.35 25.17 1.62
N ALA A 632 -21.18 24.54 1.71
CA ALA A 632 -20.33 24.25 0.55
C ALA A 632 -20.76 22.97 -0.19
N GLY A 633 -21.35 22.01 0.52
CA GLY A 633 -21.94 20.80 -0.08
C GLY A 633 -20.98 20.06 -1.02
N SER A 634 -21.40 19.86 -2.28
CA SER A 634 -20.58 19.27 -3.36
C SER A 634 -19.80 20.29 -4.21
N ASP A 635 -19.93 21.59 -3.96
CA ASP A 635 -19.27 22.63 -4.73
C ASP A 635 -17.78 22.73 -4.36
N LYS A 636 -16.93 22.21 -5.25
CA LYS A 636 -15.47 22.18 -5.07
C LYS A 636 -14.86 23.57 -4.86
N GLU A 637 -15.39 24.63 -5.46
CA GLU A 637 -14.86 25.99 -5.28
C GLU A 637 -15.29 26.59 -3.94
N GLN A 638 -16.53 26.32 -3.50
CA GLN A 638 -16.96 26.75 -2.16
C GLN A 638 -16.19 26.00 -1.06
N ARG A 639 -15.91 24.71 -1.24
CA ARG A 639 -15.10 23.93 -0.29
C ARG A 639 -13.71 24.53 -0.05
N LYS A 640 -13.07 25.06 -1.11
CA LYS A 640 -11.76 25.73 -0.99
C LYS A 640 -11.80 26.98 -0.11
N ARG A 641 -12.97 27.62 0.03
CA ARG A 641 -13.18 28.76 0.93
C ARG A 641 -13.24 28.38 2.41
N TRP A 642 -13.39 27.09 2.71
CA TRP A 642 -13.58 26.54 4.06
C TRP A 642 -12.47 25.56 4.43
N PRO A 643 -11.21 26.04 4.62
CA PRO A 643 -10.15 25.22 5.20
C PRO A 643 -10.50 24.68 6.58
N LEU A 644 -9.99 23.48 6.87
CA LEU A 644 -10.12 22.81 8.17
C LEU A 644 -8.94 23.18 9.08
N LEU A 645 -9.22 23.92 10.14
CA LEU A 645 -8.24 24.38 11.11
C LEU A 645 -7.88 23.32 12.16
N SER A 646 -8.86 22.63 12.74
CA SER A 646 -8.65 21.58 13.76
C SER A 646 -9.51 20.36 13.48
N PHE A 647 -8.95 19.17 13.70
CA PHE A 647 -9.64 17.88 13.62
C PHE A 647 -9.05 16.87 14.60
N TYR A 648 -9.90 16.23 15.40
CA TYR A 648 -9.50 15.15 16.30
C TYR A 648 -10.69 14.29 16.74
N GLN A 649 -10.42 13.05 17.14
CA GLN A 649 -11.40 12.22 17.84
C GLN A 649 -11.47 12.65 19.32
N VAL A 650 -12.68 12.91 19.81
CA VAL A 650 -12.93 13.35 21.19
C VAL A 650 -12.61 12.21 22.16
N GLN A 651 -11.71 12.48 23.11
CA GLN A 651 -11.34 11.53 24.17
C GLN A 651 -12.10 11.88 25.44
N LEU A 652 -12.82 10.91 26.01
CA LEU A 652 -13.61 11.15 27.23
C LEU A 652 -12.78 10.92 28.50
N PRO A 653 -12.97 11.72 29.56
CA PRO A 653 -13.87 12.88 29.63
C PRO A 653 -13.33 14.12 28.90
N ASP A 654 -14.23 14.88 28.26
CA ASP A 654 -13.92 16.17 27.63
C ASP A 654 -14.93 17.23 28.10
N GLU A 655 -14.45 18.26 28.79
CA GLU A 655 -15.30 19.31 29.37
C GLU A 655 -15.96 20.18 28.29
N ALA A 656 -15.23 20.54 27.23
CA ALA A 656 -15.76 21.38 26.16
C ALA A 656 -16.88 20.67 25.39
N PHE A 657 -16.72 19.37 25.16
CA PHE A 657 -17.75 18.53 24.55
C PHE A 657 -18.96 18.34 25.49
N GLN A 658 -18.75 18.20 26.80
CA GLN A 658 -19.87 18.13 27.76
C GLN A 658 -20.70 19.42 27.76
N VAL A 659 -20.04 20.59 27.73
CA VAL A 659 -20.72 21.89 27.62
C VAL A 659 -21.49 21.97 26.30
N ALA A 660 -20.89 21.56 25.18
CA ALA A 660 -21.55 21.58 23.88
C ALA A 660 -22.86 20.77 23.85
N GLN A 661 -22.85 19.57 24.45
CA GLN A 661 -24.05 18.74 24.55
C GLN A 661 -25.13 19.35 25.45
N GLN A 662 -24.72 19.95 26.57
CA GLN A 662 -25.64 20.62 27.50
C GLN A 662 -26.32 21.83 26.85
N GLU A 663 -25.54 22.69 26.19
CA GLU A 663 -26.04 23.86 25.48
C GLU A 663 -26.98 23.49 24.33
N ALA A 664 -26.62 22.48 23.54
CA ALA A 664 -27.43 22.02 22.42
C ALA A 664 -28.67 21.22 22.85
N GLY A 665 -28.73 20.77 24.11
CA GLY A 665 -29.79 19.88 24.60
C GLY A 665 -29.82 18.51 23.88
N LEU A 666 -28.69 18.09 23.31
CA LEU A 666 -28.55 16.85 22.55
C LEU A 666 -27.26 16.14 22.94
N ARG A 667 -27.38 14.87 23.34
CA ARG A 667 -26.25 13.99 23.62
C ARG A 667 -25.83 13.28 22.34
N LEU A 668 -24.55 13.34 22.00
CA LEU A 668 -23.99 12.52 20.94
C LEU A 668 -23.52 11.18 21.53
N GLU A 669 -23.71 10.10 20.77
CA GLU A 669 -23.33 8.74 21.15
C GLU A 669 -22.28 8.18 20.21
N GLY A 670 -21.60 7.12 20.64
CA GLY A 670 -20.55 6.47 19.85
C GLY A 670 -19.27 7.30 19.76
N GLU A 671 -18.51 7.08 18.68
CA GLU A 671 -17.31 7.86 18.38
C GLU A 671 -17.70 9.26 17.91
N VAL A 672 -17.10 10.28 18.54
CA VAL A 672 -17.34 11.69 18.22
C VAL A 672 -16.06 12.31 17.72
N HIS A 673 -16.16 13.03 16.61
CA HIS A 673 -15.08 13.83 16.06
C HIS A 673 -15.38 15.31 16.20
N TYR A 674 -14.35 16.10 16.50
CA TYR A 674 -14.42 17.55 16.47
C TYR A 674 -13.83 18.08 15.17
N TYR A 675 -14.49 19.08 14.58
CA TYR A 675 -14.02 19.82 13.43
C TYR A 675 -14.10 21.32 13.72
N ARG A 676 -13.08 22.06 13.29
CA ARG A 676 -13.13 23.52 13.25
C ARG A 676 -12.78 24.01 11.85
N LEU A 677 -13.76 24.54 11.15
CA LEU A 677 -13.60 25.15 9.84
C LEU A 677 -13.67 26.66 9.99
N TYR A 678 -13.03 27.37 9.07
CA TYR A 678 -13.21 28.80 8.98
C TYR A 678 -13.34 29.21 7.53
N LYS A 679 -14.15 30.24 7.28
CA LYS A 679 -14.22 30.87 5.98
C LYS A 679 -13.05 31.82 5.82
N HIS A 680 -12.16 31.54 4.88
CA HIS A 680 -10.96 32.35 4.74
C HIS A 680 -11.26 33.66 3.99
N GLY A 681 -10.66 34.75 4.48
CA GLY A 681 -10.63 36.05 3.83
C GLY A 681 -9.35 36.24 3.03
N ALA A 682 -8.76 37.43 3.14
CA ALA A 682 -7.50 37.73 2.46
C ALA A 682 -6.35 36.86 3.01
N ILE A 683 -5.47 36.43 2.11
CA ILE A 683 -4.20 35.80 2.42
C ILE A 683 -3.12 36.84 2.19
N THR A 684 -2.30 37.09 3.20
CA THR A 684 -1.23 38.10 3.16
C THR A 684 0.10 37.51 3.59
N THR A 685 1.18 37.98 3.00
CA THR A 685 2.54 37.65 3.45
C THR A 685 2.99 38.71 4.44
N PRO A 686 3.34 38.36 5.69
CA PRO A 686 3.81 39.34 6.66
C PRO A 686 5.17 39.90 6.24
N ALA A 687 5.36 41.22 6.43
CA ALA A 687 6.57 41.92 5.98
C ALA A 687 7.87 41.45 6.65
N HIS A 688 7.78 40.79 7.81
CA HIS A 688 8.93 40.32 8.58
C HIS A 688 9.37 38.89 8.24
N ASP A 689 8.52 38.11 7.56
CA ASP A 689 8.82 36.71 7.21
C ASP A 689 8.07 36.30 5.94
N PHE A 690 8.79 36.19 4.83
CA PHE A 690 8.23 35.83 3.54
C PHE A 690 7.79 34.35 3.46
N THR A 691 8.25 33.52 4.39
CA THR A 691 7.93 32.09 4.45
C THR A 691 6.56 31.82 5.08
N LEU A 692 5.92 32.84 5.64
CA LEU A 692 4.63 32.73 6.32
C LEU A 692 3.48 33.25 5.47
N ARG A 693 2.27 32.81 5.82
CA ARG A 693 0.99 33.32 5.31
C ARG A 693 0.07 33.60 6.49
N HIS A 694 -0.49 34.80 6.52
CA HIS A 694 -1.53 35.20 7.45
C HIS A 694 -2.86 35.21 6.72
N VAL A 695 -3.79 34.40 7.20
CA VAL A 695 -5.10 34.17 6.60
C VAL A 695 -6.16 34.75 7.52
N GLU A 696 -6.98 35.64 6.97
CA GLU A 696 -8.11 36.22 7.71
C GLU A 696 -9.21 35.18 7.95
N ILE A 697 -9.87 35.30 9.10
CA ILE A 697 -11.06 34.52 9.47
C ILE A 697 -12.27 35.42 9.23
N GLU A 698 -13.06 35.16 8.19
CA GLU A 698 -14.33 35.86 7.95
C GLU A 698 -15.46 35.30 8.81
N GLN A 699 -15.39 33.99 9.09
CA GLN A 699 -16.40 33.23 9.82
C GLN A 699 -15.76 31.98 10.41
N ASP A 700 -16.13 31.61 11.64
CA ASP A 700 -15.64 30.42 12.33
C ASP A 700 -16.80 29.44 12.60
N ILE A 701 -16.60 28.16 12.29
CA ILE A 701 -17.58 27.10 12.49
C ILE A 701 -16.92 25.93 13.20
N GLU A 702 -17.51 25.52 14.31
CA GLU A 702 -17.09 24.35 15.07
C GLU A 702 -18.18 23.29 15.06
N LEU A 703 -17.78 22.03 14.94
CA LEU A 703 -18.68 20.89 14.87
C LEU A 703 -18.22 19.80 15.84
N TYR A 704 -19.17 19.23 16.57
CA TYR A 704 -19.02 17.89 17.14
C TYR A 704 -19.92 16.95 16.34
N MET A 705 -19.36 15.86 15.84
CA MET A 705 -20.06 14.97 14.92
C MET A 705 -19.90 13.52 15.35
N SER A 706 -21.04 12.87 15.56
CA SER A 706 -21.18 11.41 15.68
C SER A 706 -21.68 10.84 14.36
N GLN A 707 -21.87 9.52 14.28
CA GLN A 707 -22.49 8.88 13.12
C GLN A 707 -23.86 9.50 12.77
N ASP A 708 -24.70 9.76 13.77
CA ASP A 708 -26.12 10.07 13.55
C ASP A 708 -26.49 11.54 13.76
N ALA A 709 -25.61 12.35 14.36
CA ALA A 709 -25.93 13.73 14.70
C ALA A 709 -24.71 14.65 14.72
N VAL A 710 -24.99 15.93 14.46
CA VAL A 710 -24.03 17.03 14.44
C VAL A 710 -24.48 18.14 15.40
N LEU A 711 -23.57 18.57 16.26
CA LEU A 711 -23.68 19.85 16.98
C LEU A 711 -22.86 20.88 16.23
N ILE A 712 -23.40 22.09 16.09
CA ILE A 712 -22.76 23.20 15.40
C ILE A 712 -22.71 24.45 16.29
N ARG A 713 -21.58 25.14 16.25
CA ARG A 713 -21.39 26.48 16.79
C ARG A 713 -20.83 27.38 15.71
N GLN A 714 -21.36 28.59 15.62
CA GLN A 714 -20.91 29.61 14.68
C GLN A 714 -20.42 30.83 15.45
N ASP A 715 -19.23 31.34 15.13
CA ASP A 715 -18.67 32.60 15.65
C ASP A 715 -18.76 32.71 17.20
N SER A 716 -18.48 31.62 17.91
CA SER A 716 -18.59 31.50 19.39
C SER A 716 -20.01 31.66 19.97
N ALA A 717 -21.07 31.51 19.16
CA ALA A 717 -22.44 31.44 19.65
C ALA A 717 -22.71 30.18 20.51
N THR A 718 -23.92 30.03 21.05
CA THR A 718 -24.32 28.81 21.78
C THR A 718 -24.38 27.61 20.84
N TRP A 719 -23.95 26.43 21.32
CA TRP A 719 -24.08 25.19 20.57
C TRP A 719 -25.53 24.83 20.30
N ARG A 720 -25.81 24.30 19.10
CA ARG A 720 -27.14 23.83 18.71
C ARG A 720 -27.06 22.57 17.84
N PRO A 721 -28.11 21.75 17.79
CA PRO A 721 -28.21 20.68 16.81
C PRO A 721 -28.21 21.24 15.38
N HIS A 722 -27.54 20.57 14.45
CA HIS A 722 -27.60 20.86 13.02
C HIS A 722 -28.54 19.88 12.32
N ASP A 723 -29.45 20.41 11.49
CA ASP A 723 -30.39 19.61 10.70
C ASP A 723 -29.74 19.24 9.35
N GLU A 724 -29.38 17.97 9.20
CA GLU A 724 -28.74 17.42 7.99
C GLU A 724 -29.75 17.03 6.89
N SER A 725 -31.05 17.24 7.09
CA SER A 725 -32.10 16.86 6.11
C SER A 725 -32.27 17.84 4.94
N ARG A 726 -31.37 18.83 4.79
CA ARG A 726 -31.49 19.93 3.82
C ARG A 726 -30.38 19.99 2.79
#